data_AF-A0A953U914-F1
#
_entry.id   AF-A0A953U914-F1
#
_cell.length_a   1.000
_cell.length_b   1.000
_cell.length_c   1.000
_cell.angle_alpha   90.00
_cell.angle_beta   90.00
_cell.angle_gamma   90.00
#
_symmetry.space_group_name_H-M   'P 1'
#
loop_
_entity.id
_entity.type
_entity.pdbx_description
1 polymer ?
#
loop_
_entity_poly.entity_id
_entity_poly.type
_entity_poly.pdbx_seq_one_letter_code
_entity_poly.pdbx_strand_id
1 'polypeptide(L)'
;MRAYIAQIRMNLRLTFRDRTVLFFNYVFPLIFFFIFGQLMHAERGGAVFQIVNMSLSLGVLASGLFGAGMRSVMDREQNILRRFKVAPISPGPILVGQLVTGLVHFLPITFITLALARMVYGMPPLAHPISLIIFVLLGLVAFRGIGSIVGAVANSMQESQIIVQLLYFPLLFLGGATFPIAIMPKWVQTLTVFIPSSYLSTGLTSILEGTDTIFNQLSGAGVLLLTGVIGMFLATKLFRWEKEEQMRASAKLWLAVVLLPFLVMGGWHAYAKDNLSKIQILARGMERNETQLISNARLFVGDGSVIEQGAVLIKNGKIAEIYTGAAPDAKSLKATPIDAAGKTLLPGLIDTHVHLGSPGGFWEDSAEYAKTDEAMDRELAAYLYSGVTAVKSVGDATDMVIAHRATIRSGEKLGAELFLVGPMFTAPGGHGTEYAQYVPEPMRKSFEEQIARTPKSAEDARQQVDALKKDGVDGIKAILEGGWPGHTIPRFDPALLRAVVAAARADQLPVVCHTGNARDVSDALDAGVDGIEHGSERDILPDALFAKMKQNGTTYDPTLAVFEAIALTAQGKYDPLDRTLVQQVGPPKLLAQTKRVLAASPQFEEMRAAFKAHPMTLDDANHNLIAAYRAGVMLVTGTDSGNPQMIHGPGIHRELQLWVQAGLPPAVALQAATSNAARLLRADQRMGYIRKGYEANLLLVDGNPLQDISATERISSVFFKGEDVNRKKLFDEQ
;
A
#
# COMPACT_ATOMS: atom_id res chain seq x y z
N MET A 1 -19.24 17.92 -45.68
CA MET A 1 -18.12 16.95 -45.67
C MET A 1 -16.94 17.37 -46.56
N ARG A 2 -17.14 17.76 -47.83
CA ARG A 2 -16.05 18.15 -48.75
C ARG A 2 -15.11 19.25 -48.22
N ALA A 3 -15.65 20.32 -47.62
CA ALA A 3 -14.84 21.42 -47.06
C ALA A 3 -13.92 20.96 -45.90
N TYR A 4 -14.42 20.07 -45.04
CA TYR A 4 -13.63 19.50 -43.93
C TYR A 4 -12.44 18.70 -44.47
N ILE A 5 -12.67 17.80 -45.43
CA ILE A 5 -11.63 16.95 -46.02
C ILE A 5 -10.57 17.82 -46.73
N ALA A 6 -11.01 18.83 -47.48
CA ALA A 6 -10.09 19.75 -48.16
C ALA A 6 -9.20 20.50 -47.17
N GLN A 7 -9.78 21.04 -46.10
CA GLN A 7 -9.04 21.78 -45.07
C GLN A 7 -8.04 20.88 -44.34
N ILE A 8 -8.45 19.65 -43.97
CA ILE A 8 -7.58 18.66 -43.33
C ILE A 8 -6.40 18.33 -44.24
N ARG A 9 -6.65 18.04 -45.53
CA ARG A 9 -5.60 17.68 -46.49
C ARG A 9 -4.63 18.83 -46.72
N MET A 10 -5.12 20.05 -46.81
CA MET A 10 -4.29 21.25 -46.94
C MET A 10 -3.42 21.45 -45.70
N ASN A 11 -4.03 21.43 -44.50
CA ASN A 11 -3.32 21.64 -43.25
C ASN A 11 -2.24 20.58 -43.03
N LEU A 12 -2.52 19.30 -43.28
CA LEU A 12 -1.52 18.24 -43.19
C LEU A 12 -0.33 18.51 -44.14
N ARG A 13 -0.59 18.85 -45.40
CA ARG A 13 0.48 19.17 -46.36
C ARG A 13 1.34 20.36 -45.92
N LEU A 14 0.73 21.40 -45.37
CA LEU A 14 1.45 22.58 -44.87
C LEU A 14 2.29 22.24 -43.64
N THR A 15 1.72 21.50 -42.69
CA THR A 15 2.39 21.06 -41.45
C THR A 15 3.65 20.25 -41.75
N PHE A 16 3.60 19.31 -42.71
CA PHE A 16 4.79 18.52 -43.09
C PHE A 16 5.84 19.30 -43.91
N ARG A 17 5.56 20.53 -44.32
CA ARG A 17 6.52 21.41 -45.03
C ARG A 17 7.15 22.47 -44.14
N ASP A 18 6.60 22.68 -42.96
CA ASP A 18 7.07 23.68 -42.01
C ASP A 18 8.12 23.06 -41.07
N ARG A 19 9.38 23.48 -41.25
CA ARG A 19 10.52 22.99 -40.44
C ARG A 19 10.36 23.30 -38.96
N THR A 20 9.77 24.45 -38.62
CA THR A 20 9.55 24.86 -37.23
C THR A 20 8.53 23.93 -36.58
N VAL A 21 7.45 23.62 -37.29
CA VAL A 21 6.43 22.68 -36.81
C VAL A 21 7.00 21.27 -36.64
N LEU A 22 7.83 20.79 -37.58
CA LEU A 22 8.49 19.49 -37.45
C LEU A 22 9.46 19.46 -36.26
N PHE A 23 10.23 20.52 -36.03
CA PHE A 23 11.15 20.61 -34.90
C PHE A 23 10.40 20.52 -33.56
N PHE A 24 9.37 21.36 -33.35
CA PHE A 24 8.67 21.41 -32.06
C PHE A 24 7.79 20.18 -31.78
N ASN A 25 7.31 19.48 -32.81
CA ASN A 25 6.48 18.28 -32.62
C ASN A 25 7.29 16.98 -32.53
N TYR A 26 8.47 16.89 -33.18
CA TYR A 26 9.26 15.66 -33.20
C TYR A 26 10.59 15.78 -32.44
N VAL A 27 11.39 16.81 -32.74
CA VAL A 27 12.75 16.91 -32.20
C VAL A 27 12.71 17.39 -30.75
N PHE A 28 11.94 18.44 -30.46
CA PHE A 28 11.90 19.05 -29.13
C PHE A 28 11.44 18.08 -28.03
N PRO A 29 10.35 17.30 -28.18
CA PRO A 29 9.96 16.32 -27.16
C PRO A 29 11.01 15.21 -26.98
N LEU A 30 11.70 14.81 -28.06
CA LEU A 30 12.76 13.80 -27.97
C LEU A 30 14.01 14.31 -27.24
N ILE A 31 14.35 15.59 -27.39
CA ILE A 31 15.43 16.20 -26.59
C ILE A 31 15.12 16.02 -25.10
N PHE A 32 13.90 16.36 -24.67
CA PHE A 32 13.48 16.18 -23.28
C PHE A 32 13.41 14.71 -22.87
N PHE A 33 12.94 13.82 -23.75
CA PHE A 33 12.94 12.38 -23.51
C PHE A 33 14.35 11.85 -23.16
N PHE A 34 15.39 12.28 -23.89
CA PHE A 34 16.77 11.89 -23.59
C PHE A 34 17.35 12.61 -22.36
N ILE A 35 17.08 13.91 -22.19
CA ILE A 35 17.54 14.68 -21.01
C ILE A 35 16.96 14.08 -19.73
N PHE A 36 15.64 13.89 -19.66
CA PHE A 36 14.98 13.25 -18.51
C PHE A 36 15.41 11.80 -18.37
N GLY A 37 15.61 11.11 -19.50
CA GLY A 37 16.18 9.76 -19.55
C GLY A 37 17.46 9.63 -18.76
N GLN A 38 18.39 10.56 -18.98
CA GLN A 38 19.69 10.57 -18.33
C GLN A 38 19.63 11.09 -16.89
N LEU A 39 18.82 12.12 -16.61
CA LEU A 39 18.67 12.68 -15.27
C LEU A 39 18.01 11.72 -14.28
N MET A 40 17.05 10.91 -14.74
CA MET A 40 16.26 10.00 -13.91
C MET A 40 16.75 8.55 -13.97
N HIS A 41 17.90 8.29 -14.60
CA HIS A 41 18.44 6.93 -14.76
C HIS A 41 17.42 5.94 -15.35
N ALA A 42 16.80 6.30 -16.47
CA ALA A 42 15.72 5.57 -17.12
C ALA A 42 16.02 4.10 -17.43
N GLU A 43 17.30 3.76 -17.54
CA GLU A 43 17.75 2.39 -17.70
C GLU A 43 17.40 1.50 -16.48
N ARG A 44 17.12 2.09 -15.32
CA ARG A 44 16.81 1.40 -14.06
C ARG A 44 15.29 1.34 -13.84
N GLY A 45 14.74 0.12 -13.83
CA GLY A 45 13.38 -0.15 -13.35
C GLY A 45 12.26 0.66 -14.01
N GLY A 46 11.31 1.14 -13.19
CA GLY A 46 10.08 1.83 -13.61
C GLY A 46 10.26 3.29 -14.10
N ALA A 47 11.44 3.90 -13.96
CA ALA A 47 11.66 5.30 -14.31
C ALA A 47 11.34 5.64 -15.78
N VAL A 48 11.50 4.66 -16.69
CA VAL A 48 11.16 4.83 -18.11
C VAL A 48 9.68 5.16 -18.34
N PHE A 49 8.76 4.62 -17.54
CA PHE A 49 7.33 4.93 -17.66
C PHE A 49 7.06 6.40 -17.36
N GLN A 50 7.70 6.93 -16.32
CA GLN A 50 7.61 8.33 -15.95
C GLN A 50 8.13 9.25 -17.05
N ILE A 51 9.28 8.93 -17.66
CA ILE A 51 9.87 9.75 -18.73
C ILE A 51 9.00 9.73 -19.99
N VAL A 52 8.42 8.58 -20.33
CA VAL A 52 7.45 8.49 -21.43
C VAL A 52 6.25 9.37 -21.13
N ASN A 53 5.68 9.31 -19.92
CA ASN A 53 4.58 10.19 -19.53
C ASN A 53 4.98 11.68 -19.65
N MET A 54 6.09 12.09 -19.05
CA MET A 54 6.58 13.47 -19.09
C MET A 54 6.72 13.97 -20.53
N SER A 55 7.30 13.14 -21.41
CA SER A 55 7.50 13.46 -22.82
C SER A 55 6.18 13.58 -23.60
N LEU A 56 5.25 12.64 -23.38
CA LEU A 56 3.94 12.65 -24.03
C LEU A 56 3.08 13.81 -23.54
N SER A 57 3.00 14.03 -22.22
CA SER A 57 2.23 15.11 -21.60
C SER A 57 2.75 16.49 -22.04
N LEU A 58 4.07 16.70 -22.04
CA LEU A 58 4.68 17.91 -22.56
C LEU A 58 4.33 18.13 -24.04
N GLY A 59 4.42 17.09 -24.86
CA GLY A 59 4.07 17.16 -26.28
C GLY A 59 2.59 17.48 -26.53
N VAL A 60 1.68 16.87 -25.76
CA VAL A 60 0.23 17.12 -25.84
C VAL A 60 -0.09 18.57 -25.47
N LEU A 61 0.49 19.08 -24.38
CA LEU A 61 0.33 20.46 -23.94
C LEU A 61 0.87 21.44 -24.99
N ALA A 62 2.08 21.19 -25.51
CA ALA A 62 2.71 22.04 -26.51
C ALA A 62 1.90 22.07 -27.82
N SER A 63 1.52 20.91 -28.35
CA SER A 63 0.72 20.77 -29.57
C SER A 63 -0.69 21.38 -29.42
N GLY A 64 -1.25 21.32 -28.21
CA GLY A 64 -2.55 21.88 -27.88
C GLY A 64 -2.56 23.40 -27.85
N LEU A 65 -1.71 24.00 -27.01
CA LEU A 65 -1.75 25.44 -26.72
C LEU A 65 -1.00 26.28 -27.76
N PHE A 66 0.20 25.86 -28.17
CA PHE A 66 0.98 26.59 -29.19
C PHE A 66 0.54 26.26 -30.63
N GLY A 67 -0.21 25.17 -30.82
CA GLY A 67 -0.67 24.74 -32.14
C GLY A 67 -1.87 25.55 -32.66
N ALA A 68 -3.07 25.01 -32.48
CA ALA A 68 -4.29 25.49 -33.16
C ALA A 68 -4.61 26.97 -32.85
N GLY A 69 -4.38 27.40 -31.60
CA GLY A 69 -4.64 28.77 -31.15
C GLY A 69 -3.79 29.82 -31.86
N MET A 70 -2.46 29.70 -31.77
CA MET A 70 -1.55 30.67 -32.40
C MET A 70 -1.70 30.66 -33.91
N ARG A 71 -1.86 29.49 -34.53
CA ARG A 71 -2.04 29.41 -35.99
C ARG A 71 -3.30 30.13 -36.45
N SER A 72 -4.40 30.02 -35.72
CA SER A 72 -5.63 30.77 -36.04
C SER A 72 -5.44 32.29 -35.94
N VAL A 73 -4.66 32.76 -34.97
CA VAL A 73 -4.34 34.19 -34.83
C VAL A 73 -3.42 34.67 -35.96
N MET A 74 -2.42 33.86 -36.32
CA MET A 74 -1.52 34.13 -37.44
C MET A 74 -2.28 34.25 -38.76
N ASP A 75 -3.14 33.27 -39.05
CA ASP A 75 -3.95 33.24 -40.26
C ASP A 75 -4.91 34.44 -40.31
N ARG A 76 -5.38 34.93 -39.15
CA ARG A 76 -6.20 36.15 -39.05
C ARG A 76 -5.38 37.40 -39.36
N GLU A 77 -4.20 37.54 -38.74
CA GLU A 77 -3.31 38.70 -38.95
C GLU A 77 -2.79 38.78 -40.39
N GLN A 78 -2.57 37.64 -41.04
CA GLN A 78 -2.16 37.55 -42.44
C GLN A 78 -3.32 37.68 -43.43
N ASN A 79 -4.55 37.97 -42.95
CA ASN A 79 -5.77 38.06 -43.76
C ASN A 79 -6.11 36.78 -44.55
N ILE A 80 -5.59 35.63 -44.14
CA ILE A 80 -5.92 34.33 -44.74
C ILE A 80 -7.36 33.96 -44.42
N LEU A 81 -7.79 34.14 -43.15
CA LEU A 81 -9.17 33.87 -42.72
C LEU A 81 -10.19 34.75 -43.45
N ARG A 82 -9.85 36.00 -43.77
CA ARG A 82 -10.71 36.90 -44.53
C ARG A 82 -11.07 36.34 -45.92
N ARG A 83 -10.14 35.62 -46.57
CA ARG A 83 -10.39 34.95 -47.86
C ARG A 83 -11.41 33.82 -47.73
N PHE A 84 -11.40 33.13 -46.59
CA PHE A 84 -12.37 32.08 -46.28
C PHE A 84 -13.75 32.62 -45.93
N LYS A 85 -13.87 33.83 -45.34
CA LYS A 85 -15.14 34.50 -45.04
C LYS A 85 -16.00 34.75 -46.29
N VAL A 86 -15.35 34.97 -47.44
CA VAL A 86 -16.02 35.20 -48.74
C VAL A 86 -16.55 33.88 -49.34
N ALA A 87 -16.03 32.74 -48.90
CA ALA A 87 -16.58 31.43 -49.24
C ALA A 87 -17.75 31.07 -48.28
N PRO A 88 -18.75 30.29 -48.71
CA PRO A 88 -19.86 29.87 -47.85
C PRO A 88 -19.44 28.76 -46.87
N ILE A 89 -18.39 29.01 -46.08
CA ILE A 89 -17.90 28.08 -45.06
C ILE A 89 -18.03 28.68 -43.67
N SER A 90 -18.51 27.88 -42.72
CA SER A 90 -18.52 28.26 -41.31
C SER A 90 -17.13 28.12 -40.68
N PRO A 91 -16.91 28.59 -39.45
CA PRO A 91 -15.65 28.36 -38.71
C PRO A 91 -15.38 26.86 -38.42
N GLY A 92 -16.42 26.03 -38.38
CA GLY A 92 -16.34 24.61 -38.01
C GLY A 92 -15.30 23.82 -38.83
N PRO A 93 -15.35 23.80 -40.16
CA PRO A 93 -14.32 23.16 -41.01
C PRO A 93 -12.89 23.60 -40.72
N ILE A 94 -12.65 24.87 -40.38
CA ILE A 94 -11.32 25.41 -40.09
C ILE A 94 -10.81 24.82 -38.78
N LEU A 95 -11.62 24.93 -37.72
CA LEU A 95 -11.27 24.47 -36.38
C LEU A 95 -11.16 22.93 -36.32
N VAL A 96 -12.10 22.20 -36.93
CA VAL A 96 -12.02 20.73 -37.03
C VAL A 96 -10.82 20.30 -37.88
N GLY A 97 -10.55 21.02 -38.98
CA GLY A 97 -9.38 20.76 -39.80
C GLY A 97 -8.08 20.92 -39.03
N GLN A 98 -7.97 21.96 -38.20
CA GLN A 98 -6.84 22.16 -37.30
C GLN A 98 -6.75 21.04 -36.26
N LEU A 99 -7.87 20.71 -35.59
CA LEU A 99 -7.96 19.63 -34.59
C LEU A 99 -7.45 18.29 -35.14
N VAL A 100 -8.05 17.81 -36.23
CA VAL A 100 -7.68 16.52 -36.86
C VAL A 100 -6.22 16.53 -37.31
N THR A 101 -5.74 17.63 -37.88
CA THR A 101 -4.36 17.72 -38.38
C THR A 101 -3.35 17.38 -37.29
N GLY A 102 -3.52 17.89 -36.08
CA GLY A 102 -2.54 17.56 -35.03
C GLY A 102 -2.83 16.31 -34.23
N LEU A 103 -4.06 15.77 -34.26
CA LEU A 103 -4.26 14.39 -33.83
C LEU A 103 -3.42 13.45 -34.71
N VAL A 104 -3.53 13.59 -36.03
CA VAL A 104 -2.77 12.80 -37.00
C VAL A 104 -1.26 13.07 -36.88
N HIS A 105 -0.86 14.32 -36.67
CA HIS A 105 0.56 14.70 -36.61
C HIS A 105 1.27 14.23 -35.34
N PHE A 106 0.56 14.17 -34.21
CA PHE A 106 1.15 13.81 -32.92
C PHE A 106 1.28 12.28 -32.73
N LEU A 107 0.42 11.48 -33.35
CA LEU A 107 0.49 10.02 -33.19
C LEU A 107 1.87 9.42 -33.56
N PRO A 108 2.52 9.81 -34.67
CA PRO A 108 3.85 9.29 -34.99
C PRO A 108 4.90 9.57 -33.91
N ILE A 109 4.88 10.75 -33.25
CA ILE A 109 5.84 11.01 -32.17
C ILE A 109 5.55 10.12 -30.95
N THR A 110 4.28 9.85 -30.64
CA THR A 110 3.92 8.87 -29.61
C THR A 110 4.52 7.49 -29.90
N PHE A 111 4.39 6.99 -31.13
CA PHE A 111 4.97 5.70 -31.52
C PHE A 111 6.49 5.70 -31.49
N ILE A 112 7.14 6.79 -31.93
CA ILE A 112 8.60 6.94 -31.88
C ILE A 112 9.09 6.92 -30.43
N THR A 113 8.46 7.68 -29.52
CA THR A 113 8.81 7.71 -28.11
C THR A 113 8.69 6.34 -27.46
N LEU A 114 7.61 5.58 -27.75
CA LEU A 114 7.43 4.22 -27.23
C LEU A 114 8.47 3.24 -27.81
N ALA A 115 8.78 3.35 -29.10
CA ALA A 115 9.81 2.52 -29.73
C ALA A 115 11.19 2.80 -29.13
N LEU A 116 11.54 4.08 -28.92
CA LEU A 116 12.79 4.48 -28.29
C LEU A 116 12.85 4.05 -26.81
N ALA A 117 11.77 4.18 -26.06
CA ALA A 117 11.71 3.71 -24.67
C ALA A 117 12.00 2.20 -24.56
N ARG A 118 11.47 1.41 -25.49
CA ARG A 118 11.76 -0.03 -25.58
C ARG A 118 13.19 -0.31 -26.02
N MET A 119 13.67 0.35 -27.08
CA MET A 119 14.97 0.05 -27.70
C MET A 119 16.16 0.57 -26.88
N VAL A 120 16.04 1.77 -26.31
CA VAL A 120 17.12 2.45 -25.61
C VAL A 120 17.13 2.08 -24.12
N TYR A 121 15.96 2.13 -23.48
CA TYR A 121 15.85 1.97 -22.02
C TYR A 121 15.33 0.59 -21.60
N GLY A 122 14.88 -0.25 -22.54
CA GLY A 122 14.41 -1.61 -22.23
C GLY A 122 13.02 -1.66 -21.62
N MET A 123 12.18 -0.64 -21.88
CA MET A 123 10.78 -0.61 -21.42
C MET A 123 10.05 -1.90 -21.84
N PRO A 124 9.35 -2.58 -20.91
CA PRO A 124 8.58 -3.78 -21.24
C PRO A 124 7.43 -3.46 -22.22
N PRO A 125 6.88 -4.49 -22.90
CA PRO A 125 5.68 -4.31 -23.72
C PRO A 125 4.53 -3.70 -22.91
N LEU A 126 3.79 -2.77 -23.51
CA LEU A 126 2.58 -2.21 -22.90
C LEU A 126 1.50 -3.28 -22.74
N ALA A 127 0.88 -3.34 -21.56
CA ALA A 127 -0.28 -4.19 -21.32
C ALA A 127 -1.50 -3.72 -22.13
N HIS A 128 -1.72 -2.40 -22.21
CA HIS A 128 -2.93 -1.80 -22.79
C HIS A 128 -2.62 -0.70 -23.82
N PRO A 129 -2.02 -1.03 -24.98
CA PRO A 129 -1.58 -0.02 -25.97
C PRO A 129 -2.75 0.79 -26.57
N ILE A 130 -3.94 0.18 -26.72
CA ILE A 130 -5.12 0.86 -27.24
C ILE A 130 -5.61 1.93 -26.24
N SER A 131 -5.65 1.60 -24.95
CA SER A 131 -6.04 2.55 -23.91
C SER A 131 -5.11 3.76 -23.89
N LEU A 132 -3.80 3.54 -24.06
CA LEU A 132 -2.81 4.62 -24.12
C LEU A 132 -3.09 5.57 -25.30
N ILE A 133 -3.31 5.02 -26.51
CA ILE A 133 -3.58 5.82 -27.71
C ILE A 133 -4.86 6.63 -27.53
N ILE A 134 -5.94 6.02 -27.04
CA ILE A 134 -7.21 6.72 -26.78
C ILE A 134 -6.99 7.86 -25.78
N PHE A 135 -6.26 7.60 -24.69
CA PHE A 135 -6.04 8.62 -23.66
C PHE A 135 -5.20 9.79 -24.16
N VAL A 136 -4.15 9.54 -24.95
CA VAL A 136 -3.37 10.58 -25.64
C VAL A 136 -4.27 11.41 -26.58
N LEU A 137 -5.16 10.76 -27.35
CA LEU A 137 -6.09 11.46 -28.23
C LEU A 137 -7.08 12.34 -27.45
N LEU A 138 -7.59 11.88 -26.31
CA LEU A 138 -8.44 12.68 -25.42
C LEU A 138 -7.71 13.91 -24.88
N GLY A 139 -6.46 13.74 -24.45
CA GLY A 139 -5.60 14.86 -24.05
C GLY A 139 -5.43 15.88 -25.18
N LEU A 140 -5.10 15.43 -26.39
CA LEU A 140 -4.97 16.30 -27.55
C LEU A 140 -6.26 17.05 -27.87
N VAL A 141 -7.42 16.39 -27.78
CA VAL A 141 -8.73 17.02 -27.99
C VAL A 141 -8.99 18.11 -26.93
N ALA A 142 -8.71 17.81 -25.66
CA ALA A 142 -8.90 18.76 -24.55
C ALA A 142 -8.03 20.01 -24.73
N PHE A 143 -6.71 19.85 -24.84
CA PHE A 143 -5.77 20.98 -24.88
C PHE A 143 -5.85 21.77 -26.19
N ARG A 144 -6.27 21.14 -27.29
CA ARG A 144 -6.59 21.87 -28.53
C ARG A 144 -7.88 22.66 -28.43
N GLY A 145 -8.88 22.16 -27.69
CA GLY A 145 -10.07 22.94 -27.36
C GLY A 145 -9.68 24.23 -26.61
N ILE A 146 -8.84 24.10 -25.58
CA ILE A 146 -8.31 25.26 -24.81
C ILE A 146 -7.52 26.21 -25.73
N GLY A 147 -6.56 25.69 -26.49
CA GLY A 147 -5.76 26.49 -27.42
C GLY A 147 -6.62 27.21 -28.47
N SER A 148 -7.67 26.56 -28.98
CA SER A 148 -8.58 27.15 -29.97
C SER A 148 -9.38 28.31 -29.39
N ILE A 149 -9.81 28.24 -28.13
CA ILE A 149 -10.43 29.39 -27.44
C ILE A 149 -9.44 30.54 -27.33
N VAL A 150 -8.19 30.26 -26.92
CA VAL A 150 -7.15 31.30 -26.82
C VAL A 150 -6.98 32.00 -28.17
N GLY A 151 -6.94 31.26 -29.27
CA GLY A 151 -6.86 31.84 -30.61
C GLY A 151 -8.09 32.67 -31.01
N ALA A 152 -9.28 32.27 -30.55
CA ALA A 152 -10.51 33.01 -30.77
C ALA A 152 -10.51 34.36 -30.02
N VAL A 153 -10.04 34.40 -28.77
CA VAL A 153 -10.15 35.59 -27.89
C VAL A 153 -8.94 36.53 -27.91
N ALA A 154 -7.72 36.04 -28.17
CA ALA A 154 -6.51 36.85 -28.22
C ALA A 154 -6.51 37.78 -29.43
N ASN A 155 -6.29 39.08 -29.29
CA ASN A 155 -6.41 40.03 -30.40
C ASN A 155 -5.20 40.01 -31.34
N SER A 156 -4.00 39.76 -30.81
CA SER A 156 -2.75 39.70 -31.57
C SER A 156 -1.94 38.43 -31.29
N MET A 157 -0.93 38.19 -32.13
CA MET A 157 0.05 37.12 -31.91
C MET A 157 0.76 37.26 -30.56
N GLN A 158 1.20 38.48 -30.21
CA GLN A 158 1.87 38.72 -28.93
C GLN A 158 0.93 38.46 -27.74
N GLU A 159 -0.33 38.89 -27.83
CA GLU A 159 -1.32 38.62 -26.77
C GLU A 159 -1.57 37.12 -26.64
N SER A 160 -1.69 36.39 -27.75
CA SER A 160 -1.85 34.93 -27.74
C SER A 160 -0.66 34.24 -27.09
N GLN A 161 0.56 34.67 -27.38
CA GLN A 161 1.77 34.11 -26.77
C GLN A 161 1.79 34.31 -25.26
N ILE A 162 1.45 35.50 -24.77
CA ILE A 162 1.38 35.79 -23.33
C ILE A 162 0.34 34.90 -22.65
N ILE A 163 -0.87 34.80 -23.20
CA ILE A 163 -1.94 33.96 -22.63
C ILE A 163 -1.51 32.48 -22.63
N VAL A 164 -0.94 32.00 -23.73
CA VAL A 164 -0.46 30.62 -23.82
C VAL A 164 0.62 30.36 -22.79
N GLN A 165 1.59 31.26 -22.59
CA GLN A 165 2.65 31.07 -21.59
C GLN A 165 2.08 31.04 -20.16
N LEU A 166 1.15 31.94 -19.84
CA LEU A 166 0.47 31.97 -18.54
C LEU A 166 -0.33 30.70 -18.25
N LEU A 167 -0.85 30.02 -19.27
CA LEU A 167 -1.52 28.73 -19.12
C LEU A 167 -0.52 27.56 -19.11
N TYR A 168 0.44 27.57 -20.02
CA TYR A 168 1.34 26.45 -20.29
C TYR A 168 2.24 26.15 -19.10
N PHE A 169 2.89 27.14 -18.49
CA PHE A 169 3.83 26.88 -17.39
C PHE A 169 3.14 26.28 -16.14
N PRO A 170 2.01 26.82 -15.64
CA PRO A 170 1.28 26.17 -14.55
C PRO A 170 0.81 24.75 -14.89
N LEU A 171 0.27 24.54 -16.11
CA LEU A 171 -0.15 23.21 -16.56
C LEU A 171 1.03 22.23 -16.64
N LEU A 172 2.19 22.70 -17.07
CA LEU A 172 3.40 21.91 -17.23
C LEU A 172 4.02 21.52 -15.88
N PHE A 173 4.11 22.46 -14.93
CA PHE A 173 4.79 22.25 -13.66
C PHE A 173 3.89 21.65 -12.58
N LEU A 174 2.63 22.07 -12.47
CA LEU A 174 1.70 21.57 -11.46
C LEU A 174 0.94 20.32 -11.93
N GLY A 175 0.83 20.11 -13.24
CA GLY A 175 0.03 19.04 -13.82
C GLY A 175 0.69 17.67 -13.87
N GLY A 176 1.81 17.44 -13.19
CA GLY A 176 2.52 16.16 -13.23
C GLY A 176 3.39 15.91 -14.48
N ALA A 177 3.40 16.83 -15.44
CA ALA A 177 4.07 16.63 -16.73
C ALA A 177 5.59 16.84 -16.66
N THR A 178 6.09 17.56 -15.65
CA THR A 178 7.54 17.81 -15.44
C THR A 178 8.06 17.18 -14.16
N PHE A 179 7.27 17.25 -13.09
CA PHE A 179 7.60 16.66 -11.80
C PHE A 179 6.46 15.74 -11.40
N PRO A 180 6.73 14.52 -10.90
CA PRO A 180 5.69 13.67 -10.35
C PRO A 180 4.87 14.42 -9.31
N ILE A 181 3.54 14.26 -9.36
CA ILE A 181 2.67 14.93 -8.38
C ILE A 181 2.97 14.41 -6.96
N ALA A 182 3.35 13.14 -6.84
CA ALA A 182 3.63 12.48 -5.57
C ALA A 182 4.78 13.12 -4.76
N ILE A 183 5.77 13.73 -5.43
CA ILE A 183 6.89 14.37 -4.74
C ILE A 183 6.56 15.81 -4.30
N MET A 184 5.42 16.35 -4.72
CA MET A 184 5.00 17.70 -4.35
C MET A 184 4.47 17.75 -2.91
N PRO A 185 4.55 18.89 -2.22
CA PRO A 185 3.92 19.05 -0.90
C PRO A 185 2.42 18.74 -0.94
N LYS A 186 1.85 18.16 0.14
CA LYS A 186 0.43 17.74 0.20
C LYS A 186 -0.54 18.85 -0.25
N TRP A 187 -0.32 20.10 0.15
CA TRP A 187 -1.16 21.23 -0.26
C TRP A 187 -1.11 21.50 -1.78
N VAL A 188 0.04 21.30 -2.42
CA VAL A 188 0.18 21.41 -3.88
C VAL A 188 -0.55 20.25 -4.55
N GLN A 189 -0.41 19.02 -4.02
CA GLN A 189 -1.15 17.86 -4.53
C GLN A 189 -2.66 18.12 -4.53
N THR A 190 -3.19 18.71 -3.45
CA THR A 190 -4.60 19.15 -3.39
C THR A 190 -4.94 20.20 -4.45
N LEU A 191 -4.04 21.11 -4.82
CA LEU A 191 -4.28 22.05 -5.92
C LEU A 191 -4.23 21.35 -7.29
N THR A 192 -3.41 20.32 -7.45
CA THR A 192 -3.23 19.63 -8.75
C THR A 192 -4.53 19.00 -9.27
N VAL A 193 -5.49 18.63 -8.42
CA VAL A 193 -6.77 18.05 -8.86
C VAL A 193 -7.65 19.05 -9.65
N PHE A 194 -7.36 20.35 -9.56
CA PHE A 194 -8.02 21.40 -10.34
C PHE A 194 -7.30 21.69 -11.66
N ILE A 195 -6.14 21.08 -11.89
CA ILE A 195 -5.27 21.35 -13.03
C ILE A 195 -5.55 20.32 -14.14
N PRO A 196 -5.93 20.77 -15.36
CA PRO A 196 -6.28 19.88 -16.46
C PRO A 196 -5.24 18.81 -16.80
N SER A 197 -3.96 19.19 -16.79
CA SER A 197 -2.86 18.29 -17.13
C SER A 197 -2.64 17.21 -16.09
N SER A 198 -3.08 17.38 -14.84
CA SER A 198 -2.97 16.33 -13.83
C SER A 198 -3.74 15.08 -14.23
N TYR A 199 -4.95 15.23 -14.77
CA TYR A 199 -5.76 14.11 -15.26
C TYR A 199 -5.12 13.39 -16.45
N LEU A 200 -4.43 14.15 -17.31
CA LEU A 200 -3.66 13.56 -18.40
C LEU A 200 -2.46 12.78 -17.85
N SER A 201 -1.66 13.39 -16.98
CA SER A 201 -0.44 12.79 -16.46
C SER A 201 -0.72 11.56 -15.60
N THR A 202 -1.69 11.61 -14.68
CA THR A 202 -2.02 10.46 -13.82
C THR A 202 -2.57 9.29 -14.64
N GLY A 203 -3.50 9.55 -15.55
CA GLY A 203 -4.05 8.50 -16.41
C GLY A 203 -3.02 7.89 -17.37
N LEU A 204 -2.09 8.69 -17.91
CA LEU A 204 -0.98 8.16 -18.69
C LEU A 204 -0.06 7.29 -17.85
N THR A 205 0.32 7.71 -16.63
CA THR A 205 1.14 6.89 -15.73
C THR A 205 0.48 5.54 -15.46
N SER A 206 -0.78 5.50 -15.01
CA SER A 206 -1.46 4.24 -14.68
C SER A 206 -1.55 3.29 -15.88
N ILE A 207 -1.87 3.81 -17.08
CA ILE A 207 -1.99 2.98 -18.29
C ILE A 207 -0.61 2.48 -18.76
N LEU A 208 0.45 3.30 -18.63
CA LEU A 208 1.81 2.93 -19.00
C LEU A 208 2.37 1.82 -18.09
N GLU A 209 2.10 1.90 -16.79
CA GLU A 209 2.48 0.87 -15.81
C GLU A 209 1.66 -0.42 -15.96
N GLY A 210 0.54 -0.37 -16.69
CA GLY A 210 -0.34 -1.51 -16.90
C GLY A 210 -1.26 -1.81 -15.72
N THR A 211 -1.41 -0.85 -14.79
CA THR A 211 -2.31 -0.97 -13.65
C THR A 211 -3.77 -0.74 -14.06
N ASP A 212 -3.99 0.18 -15.00
CA ASP A 212 -5.31 0.60 -15.43
C ASP A 212 -5.54 0.51 -16.94
N THR A 213 -6.81 0.32 -17.30
CA THR A 213 -7.32 0.55 -18.66
C THR A 213 -8.04 1.89 -18.74
N ILE A 214 -8.46 2.27 -19.95
CA ILE A 214 -9.35 3.44 -20.15
C ILE A 214 -10.64 3.36 -19.31
N PHE A 215 -11.15 2.16 -19.04
CA PHE A 215 -12.37 1.96 -18.27
C PHE A 215 -12.20 2.23 -16.78
N ASN A 216 -10.97 2.09 -16.26
CA ASN A 216 -10.63 2.47 -14.89
C ASN A 216 -10.46 3.99 -14.76
N GLN A 217 -10.21 4.69 -15.88
CA GLN A 217 -9.92 6.12 -15.95
C GLN A 217 -11.07 6.95 -16.55
N LEU A 218 -12.32 6.49 -16.41
CA LEU A 218 -13.50 7.13 -17.02
C LEU A 218 -13.73 8.57 -16.54
N SER A 219 -13.44 8.89 -15.27
CA SER A 219 -13.58 10.26 -14.76
C SER A 219 -12.61 11.21 -15.47
N GLY A 220 -11.31 10.89 -15.49
CA GLY A 220 -10.29 11.68 -16.18
C GLY A 220 -10.55 11.78 -17.68
N ALA A 221 -10.88 10.66 -18.32
CA ALA A 221 -11.24 10.62 -19.74
C ALA A 221 -12.46 11.51 -20.07
N GLY A 222 -13.51 11.43 -19.24
CA GLY A 222 -14.73 12.21 -19.39
C GLY A 222 -14.48 13.72 -19.25
N VAL A 223 -13.67 14.13 -18.28
CA VAL A 223 -13.32 15.54 -18.06
C VAL A 223 -12.51 16.10 -19.22
N LEU A 224 -11.51 15.35 -19.72
CA LEU A 224 -10.72 15.75 -20.89
C LEU A 224 -11.62 15.87 -22.13
N LEU A 225 -12.49 14.90 -22.37
CA LEU A 225 -13.43 14.94 -23.50
C LEU A 225 -14.38 16.14 -23.41
N LEU A 226 -15.01 16.34 -22.25
CA LEU A 226 -15.95 17.43 -22.02
C LEU A 226 -15.28 18.79 -22.23
N THR A 227 -14.06 18.94 -21.73
CA THR A 227 -13.23 20.15 -21.94
C THR A 227 -12.97 20.41 -23.40
N GLY A 228 -12.60 19.38 -24.18
CA GLY A 228 -12.38 19.53 -25.61
C GLY A 228 -13.65 19.92 -26.35
N VAL A 229 -14.79 19.31 -26.01
CA VAL A 229 -16.10 19.61 -26.61
C VAL A 229 -16.53 21.05 -26.31
N ILE A 230 -16.50 21.46 -25.05
CA ILE A 230 -16.81 22.84 -24.62
C ILE A 230 -15.83 23.82 -25.29
N GLY A 231 -14.55 23.46 -25.29
CA GLY A 231 -13.47 24.22 -25.90
C GLY A 231 -13.74 24.55 -27.35
N MET A 232 -14.00 23.51 -28.14
CA MET A 232 -14.31 23.62 -29.56
C MET A 232 -15.62 24.37 -29.79
N PHE A 233 -16.66 24.11 -28.99
CA PHE A 233 -17.93 24.83 -29.09
C PHE A 233 -17.74 26.33 -28.88
N LEU A 234 -17.11 26.75 -27.79
CA LEU A 234 -16.83 28.16 -27.50
C LEU A 234 -15.93 28.79 -28.57
N ALA A 235 -14.89 28.08 -29.02
CA ALA A 235 -14.03 28.56 -30.09
C ALA A 235 -14.80 28.81 -31.40
N THR A 236 -15.80 27.98 -31.74
CA THR A 236 -16.66 28.22 -32.92
C THR A 236 -17.55 29.45 -32.76
N LYS A 237 -18.06 29.70 -31.55
CA LYS A 237 -18.95 30.84 -31.26
C LYS A 237 -18.23 32.17 -31.16
N LEU A 238 -17.00 32.15 -30.64
CA LEU A 238 -16.14 33.32 -30.47
C LEU A 238 -15.20 33.54 -31.66
N PHE A 239 -15.33 32.74 -32.71
CA PHE A 239 -14.43 32.77 -33.86
C PHE A 239 -14.46 34.14 -34.55
N ARG A 240 -13.28 34.62 -34.94
CA ARG A 240 -13.10 35.90 -35.63
C ARG A 240 -12.41 35.71 -36.96
N TRP A 241 -12.91 36.42 -37.96
CA TRP A 241 -12.42 36.30 -39.34
C TRP A 241 -11.38 37.35 -39.68
N GLU A 242 -11.45 38.51 -39.03
CA GLU A 242 -10.67 39.70 -39.37
C GLU A 242 -9.94 40.25 -38.13
N LYS A 243 -8.82 40.93 -38.35
CA LYS A 243 -7.98 41.46 -37.27
C LYS A 243 -8.67 42.64 -36.56
N GLU A 244 -9.50 43.36 -37.29
CA GLU A 244 -10.23 44.56 -36.86
C GLU A 244 -11.39 44.22 -35.91
N GLU A 245 -11.85 42.95 -35.89
CA GLU A 245 -12.88 42.44 -34.98
C GLU A 245 -12.31 42.35 -33.55
N GLN A 246 -12.34 43.44 -32.78
CA GLN A 246 -11.89 43.47 -31.39
C GLN A 246 -12.89 42.80 -30.45
N MET A 247 -12.42 41.89 -29.59
CA MET A 247 -13.26 41.27 -28.57
C MET A 247 -13.43 42.19 -27.37
N ARG A 248 -14.67 42.33 -26.87
CA ARG A 248 -14.92 42.98 -25.57
C ARG A 248 -14.15 42.26 -24.47
N ALA A 249 -13.65 43.01 -23.48
CA ALA A 249 -12.92 42.44 -22.35
C ALA A 249 -13.71 41.33 -21.62
N SER A 250 -15.04 41.47 -21.52
CA SER A 250 -15.92 40.46 -20.92
C SER A 250 -15.94 39.13 -21.67
N ALA A 251 -15.67 39.10 -22.98
CA ALA A 251 -15.61 37.84 -23.71
C ALA A 251 -14.37 37.02 -23.36
N LYS A 252 -13.33 37.64 -22.79
CA LYS A 252 -12.16 36.93 -22.29
C LYS A 252 -12.51 36.07 -21.06
N LEU A 253 -13.60 36.36 -20.35
CA LEU A 253 -14.10 35.53 -19.24
C LEU A 253 -14.56 34.14 -19.72
N TRP A 254 -14.87 33.95 -21.01
CA TRP A 254 -15.18 32.64 -21.57
C TRP A 254 -13.98 31.66 -21.55
N LEU A 255 -12.75 32.16 -21.43
CA LEU A 255 -11.58 31.31 -21.16
C LEU A 255 -11.74 30.56 -19.83
N ALA A 256 -12.34 31.19 -18.81
CA ALA A 256 -12.55 30.54 -17.52
C ALA A 256 -13.60 29.42 -17.59
N VAL A 257 -14.58 29.53 -18.50
CA VAL A 257 -15.65 28.53 -18.66
C VAL A 257 -15.10 27.18 -19.13
N VAL A 258 -14.05 27.16 -19.96
CA VAL A 258 -13.44 25.88 -20.39
C VAL A 258 -12.76 25.15 -19.24
N LEU A 259 -12.44 25.83 -18.14
CA LEU A 259 -11.85 25.25 -16.95
C LEU A 259 -12.90 24.74 -15.94
N LEU A 260 -14.18 25.08 -16.14
CA LEU A 260 -15.27 24.72 -15.22
C LEU A 260 -15.41 23.21 -14.98
N PRO A 261 -15.27 22.31 -15.98
CA PRO A 261 -15.25 20.87 -15.72
C PRO A 261 -14.21 20.44 -14.68
N PHE A 262 -13.01 21.03 -14.70
CA PHE A 262 -11.94 20.74 -13.75
C PHE A 262 -12.17 21.39 -12.39
N LEU A 263 -12.85 22.53 -12.33
CA LEU A 263 -13.23 23.15 -11.06
C LEU A 263 -14.27 22.31 -10.31
N VAL A 264 -15.29 21.84 -11.03
CA VAL A 264 -16.33 20.97 -10.46
C VAL A 264 -15.75 19.63 -10.02
N MET A 265 -15.00 18.97 -10.91
CA MET A 265 -14.40 17.68 -10.59
C MET A 265 -13.27 17.79 -9.58
N GLY A 266 -12.47 18.85 -9.63
CA GLY A 266 -11.46 19.14 -8.63
C GLY A 266 -12.07 19.38 -7.26
N GLY A 267 -13.20 20.11 -7.18
CA GLY A 267 -13.95 20.29 -5.93
C GLY A 267 -14.48 18.98 -5.37
N TRP A 268 -15.05 18.14 -6.23
CA TRP A 268 -15.49 16.78 -5.86
C TRP A 268 -14.33 15.92 -5.35
N HIS A 269 -13.22 15.87 -6.09
CA HIS A 269 -12.06 15.06 -5.70
C HIS A 269 -11.33 15.57 -4.47
N ALA A 270 -11.26 16.89 -4.26
CA ALA A 270 -10.70 17.47 -3.05
C ALA A 270 -11.55 17.12 -1.82
N TYR A 271 -12.87 17.05 -1.99
CA TYR A 271 -13.79 16.59 -0.95
C TYR A 271 -13.68 15.08 -0.69
N ALA A 272 -13.65 14.27 -1.76
CA ALA A 272 -13.62 12.81 -1.68
C ALA A 272 -12.24 12.21 -1.29
N LYS A 273 -11.15 12.97 -1.40
CA LYS A 273 -9.75 12.54 -1.18
C LYS A 273 -9.20 11.43 -2.09
N ASP A 274 -10.04 10.76 -2.90
CA ASP A 274 -9.67 9.64 -3.81
C ASP A 274 -8.42 9.88 -4.69
N ASN A 275 -8.20 11.12 -5.16
CA ASN A 275 -7.08 11.41 -6.07
C ASN A 275 -5.73 11.42 -5.36
N LEU A 276 -5.68 11.80 -4.08
CA LEU A 276 -4.43 11.76 -3.30
C LEU A 276 -3.99 10.30 -3.11
N SER A 277 -4.93 9.43 -2.75
CA SER A 277 -4.70 7.99 -2.62
C SER A 277 -4.19 7.39 -3.93
N LYS A 278 -4.79 7.73 -5.08
CA LYS A 278 -4.30 7.29 -6.40
C LYS A 278 -2.88 7.76 -6.71
N ILE A 279 -2.55 9.03 -6.42
CA ILE A 279 -1.20 9.58 -6.62
C ILE A 279 -0.18 8.80 -5.78
N GLN A 280 -0.54 8.48 -4.54
CA GLN A 280 0.32 7.77 -3.60
C GLN A 280 0.53 6.31 -4.01
N ILE A 281 -0.54 5.62 -4.45
CA ILE A 281 -0.49 4.26 -5.01
C ILE A 281 0.46 4.22 -6.22
N LEU A 282 0.35 5.16 -7.15
CA LEU A 282 1.22 5.23 -8.33
C LEU A 282 2.68 5.49 -7.93
N ALA A 283 2.92 6.37 -6.96
CA ALA A 283 4.26 6.63 -6.45
C ALA A 283 4.93 5.35 -5.92
N ARG A 284 4.21 4.60 -5.09
CA ARG A 284 4.69 3.32 -4.57
C ARG A 284 4.84 2.26 -5.66
N GLY A 285 3.95 2.27 -6.65
CA GLY A 285 4.08 1.44 -7.85
C GLY A 285 5.42 1.65 -8.57
N MET A 286 5.85 2.91 -8.71
CA MET A 286 7.16 3.24 -9.29
C MET A 286 8.32 2.74 -8.42
N GLU A 287 8.27 2.97 -7.11
CA GLU A 287 9.33 2.52 -6.17
C GLU A 287 9.45 0.99 -6.15
N ARG A 288 8.33 0.27 -6.13
CA ARG A 288 8.30 -1.21 -6.20
C ARG A 288 8.81 -1.75 -7.53
N ASN A 289 8.72 -0.96 -8.60
CA ASN A 289 9.26 -1.29 -9.93
C ASN A 289 10.75 -0.95 -10.09
N GLU A 290 11.39 -0.34 -9.09
CA GLU A 290 12.83 -0.17 -9.13
C GLU A 290 13.55 -1.53 -9.11
N THR A 291 14.69 -1.57 -9.80
CA THR A 291 15.60 -2.72 -9.74
C THR A 291 16.69 -2.37 -8.73
N GLN A 292 16.83 -3.19 -7.68
CA GLN A 292 17.76 -2.93 -6.58
C GLN A 292 18.65 -4.15 -6.36
N LEU A 293 19.92 -3.93 -6.04
CA LEU A 293 20.88 -4.99 -5.73
C LEU A 293 21.44 -4.79 -4.33
N ILE A 294 21.00 -5.63 -3.39
CA ILE A 294 21.56 -5.70 -2.04
C ILE A 294 22.79 -6.60 -2.10
N SER A 295 23.99 -6.06 -1.89
CA SER A 295 25.26 -6.77 -2.03
C SER A 295 25.99 -6.92 -0.70
N ASN A 296 26.87 -7.92 -0.60
CA ASN A 296 27.74 -8.15 0.57
C ASN A 296 27.01 -8.43 1.89
N ALA A 297 25.77 -8.93 1.83
CA ALA A 297 24.99 -9.30 3.01
C ALA A 297 25.27 -10.75 3.42
N ARG A 298 25.14 -11.02 4.72
CA ARG A 298 24.79 -12.38 5.18
C ARG A 298 23.30 -12.61 4.92
N LEU A 299 22.92 -13.73 4.32
CA LEU A 299 21.52 -14.04 4.06
C LEU A 299 21.05 -15.15 5.01
N PHE A 300 20.07 -14.87 5.85
CA PHE A 300 19.27 -15.91 6.48
C PHE A 300 18.12 -16.24 5.53
N VAL A 301 18.09 -17.45 4.98
CA VAL A 301 17.15 -17.79 3.88
C VAL A 301 15.71 -17.94 4.37
N GLY A 302 15.49 -18.20 5.66
CA GLY A 302 14.18 -18.40 6.28
C GLY A 302 13.96 -19.84 6.74
N ASP A 303 14.60 -20.84 6.14
CA ASP A 303 14.52 -22.26 6.52
C ASP A 303 15.62 -22.73 7.48
N GLY A 304 16.34 -21.78 8.08
CA GLY A 304 17.50 -22.06 8.92
C GLY A 304 18.83 -22.11 8.15
N SER A 305 18.81 -22.14 6.81
CA SER A 305 20.03 -22.04 6.02
C SER A 305 20.58 -20.60 5.97
N VAL A 306 21.90 -20.50 5.89
CA VAL A 306 22.63 -19.23 5.93
C VAL A 306 23.63 -19.18 4.77
N ILE A 307 23.63 -18.06 4.05
CA ILE A 307 24.64 -17.72 3.06
C ILE A 307 25.49 -16.60 3.65
N GLU A 308 26.71 -16.91 4.09
CA GLU A 308 27.57 -15.97 4.83
C GLU A 308 27.94 -14.72 4.02
N GLN A 309 28.08 -14.87 2.70
CA GLN A 309 28.29 -13.78 1.77
C GLN A 309 27.40 -13.98 0.56
N GLY A 310 26.42 -13.11 0.37
CA GLY A 310 25.51 -13.18 -0.75
C GLY A 310 24.98 -11.82 -1.16
N ALA A 311 24.17 -11.85 -2.21
CA ALA A 311 23.48 -10.69 -2.71
C ALA A 311 22.09 -11.07 -3.22
N VAL A 312 21.17 -10.11 -3.20
CA VAL A 312 19.79 -10.28 -3.65
C VAL A 312 19.45 -9.18 -4.65
N LEU A 313 19.05 -9.59 -5.85
CA LEU A 313 18.50 -8.71 -6.87
C LEU A 313 16.98 -8.65 -6.72
N ILE A 314 16.44 -7.47 -6.47
CA ILE A 314 15.01 -7.19 -6.42
C ILE A 314 14.60 -6.55 -7.75
N LYS A 315 13.47 -6.99 -8.31
CA LYS A 315 12.84 -6.39 -9.49
C LYS A 315 11.33 -6.55 -9.41
N ASN A 316 10.58 -5.47 -9.69
CA ASN A 316 9.11 -5.46 -9.71
C ASN A 316 8.51 -6.06 -8.43
N GLY A 317 9.04 -5.61 -7.29
CA GLY A 317 8.62 -6.02 -5.96
C GLY A 317 8.92 -7.46 -5.55
N LYS A 318 9.71 -8.18 -6.34
CA LYS A 318 10.05 -9.59 -6.12
C LYS A 318 11.54 -9.83 -6.13
N ILE A 319 11.94 -10.91 -5.47
CA ILE A 319 13.31 -11.43 -5.51
C ILE A 319 13.54 -12.06 -6.89
N ALA A 320 14.33 -11.40 -7.73
CA ALA A 320 14.61 -11.82 -9.09
C ALA A 320 15.74 -12.85 -9.17
N GLU A 321 16.80 -12.66 -8.36
CA GLU A 321 17.97 -13.54 -8.33
C GLU A 321 18.64 -13.47 -6.95
N ILE A 322 19.28 -14.58 -6.56
CA ILE A 322 20.08 -14.69 -5.34
C ILE A 322 21.47 -15.15 -5.75
N TYR A 323 22.50 -14.41 -5.34
CA TYR A 323 23.89 -14.74 -5.62
C TYR A 323 24.57 -15.25 -4.35
N THR A 324 25.28 -16.36 -4.47
CA THR A 324 26.20 -16.87 -3.44
C THR A 324 27.61 -16.37 -3.76
N GLY A 325 28.21 -15.60 -2.86
CA GLY A 325 29.49 -14.91 -3.08
C GLY A 325 29.33 -13.58 -3.81
N ALA A 326 30.23 -13.30 -4.75
CA ALA A 326 30.26 -12.02 -5.48
C ALA A 326 29.12 -11.92 -6.50
N ALA A 327 28.37 -10.82 -6.45
CA ALA A 327 27.36 -10.48 -7.45
C ALA A 327 27.98 -9.72 -8.64
N PRO A 328 27.29 -9.70 -9.80
CA PRO A 328 27.63 -8.78 -10.88
C PRO A 328 27.56 -7.32 -10.43
N ASP A 329 28.29 -6.45 -11.11
CA ASP A 329 28.23 -5.01 -10.84
C ASP A 329 26.81 -4.46 -11.07
N ALA A 330 26.33 -3.64 -10.13
CA ALA A 330 24.97 -3.09 -10.17
C ALA A 330 24.67 -2.33 -11.48
N LYS A 331 25.67 -1.68 -12.10
CA LYS A 331 25.50 -1.00 -13.39
C LYS A 331 25.20 -1.98 -14.51
N SER A 332 25.83 -3.16 -14.53
CA SER A 332 25.54 -4.19 -15.55
C SER A 332 24.11 -4.74 -15.42
N LEU A 333 23.57 -4.74 -14.20
CA LEU A 333 22.20 -5.16 -13.90
C LEU A 333 21.19 -4.02 -14.01
N LYS A 334 21.66 -2.78 -14.28
CA LYS A 334 20.85 -1.56 -14.24
C LYS A 334 20.08 -1.43 -12.92
N ALA A 335 20.75 -1.78 -11.82
CA ALA A 335 20.18 -1.81 -10.48
C ALA A 335 20.72 -0.66 -9.62
N THR A 336 19.91 -0.17 -8.69
CA THR A 336 20.35 0.71 -7.60
C THR A 336 21.13 -0.14 -6.57
N PRO A 337 22.42 0.16 -6.31
CA PRO A 337 23.23 -0.61 -5.37
C PRO A 337 22.88 -0.29 -3.91
N ILE A 338 22.78 -1.32 -3.09
CA ILE A 338 22.68 -1.22 -1.63
C ILE A 338 23.80 -2.08 -1.04
N ASP A 339 24.78 -1.44 -0.38
CA ASP A 339 25.85 -2.16 0.29
C ASP A 339 25.43 -2.59 1.71
N ALA A 340 25.47 -3.89 1.94
CA ALA A 340 25.06 -4.54 3.16
C ALA A 340 26.22 -5.27 3.85
N ALA A 341 27.46 -4.85 3.59
CA ALA A 341 28.64 -5.32 4.30
C ALA A 341 28.46 -5.23 5.83
N GLY A 342 28.73 -6.33 6.54
CA GLY A 342 28.57 -6.43 7.99
C GLY A 342 27.12 -6.56 8.49
N LYS A 343 26.15 -6.61 7.58
CA LYS A 343 24.71 -6.72 7.88
C LYS A 343 24.17 -8.11 7.54
N THR A 344 23.01 -8.42 8.11
CA THR A 344 22.28 -9.65 7.81
C THR A 344 20.92 -9.30 7.20
N LEU A 345 20.61 -9.91 6.06
CA LEU A 345 19.32 -9.83 5.37
C LEU A 345 18.50 -11.06 5.74
N LEU A 346 17.26 -10.83 6.18
CA LEU A 346 16.27 -11.84 6.54
C LEU A 346 15.01 -11.65 5.68
N PRO A 347 14.15 -12.68 5.54
CA PRO A 347 12.75 -12.43 5.23
C PRO A 347 12.17 -11.47 6.27
N GLY A 348 11.23 -10.62 5.87
CA GLY A 348 10.51 -9.79 6.80
C GLY A 348 9.83 -10.64 7.87
N LEU A 349 9.85 -10.15 9.11
CA LEU A 349 9.28 -10.89 10.24
C LEU A 349 7.75 -10.98 10.09
N ILE A 350 7.17 -12.03 10.67
CA ILE A 350 5.75 -12.30 10.66
C ILE A 350 5.28 -12.53 12.10
N ASP A 351 4.28 -11.77 12.54
CA ASP A 351 3.65 -11.93 13.84
C ASP A 351 2.30 -12.64 13.68
N THR A 352 2.18 -13.87 14.20
CA THR A 352 0.97 -14.67 14.04
C THR A 352 -0.09 -14.42 15.11
N HIS A 353 0.09 -13.50 16.04
CA HIS A 353 -0.91 -13.29 17.09
C HIS A 353 -0.94 -11.85 17.54
N VAL A 354 -1.87 -11.07 17.00
CA VAL A 354 -2.02 -9.66 17.34
C VAL A 354 -3.49 -9.26 17.50
N HIS A 355 -3.73 -8.24 18.31
CA HIS A 355 -5.01 -7.55 18.47
C HIS A 355 -4.81 -6.07 18.11
N LEU A 356 -5.14 -5.71 16.87
CA LEU A 356 -5.02 -4.35 16.38
C LEU A 356 -6.07 -3.42 17.00
N GLY A 357 -7.16 -4.00 17.52
CA GLY A 357 -8.26 -3.30 18.16
C GLY A 357 -7.91 -2.74 19.54
N SER A 358 -6.85 -3.25 20.15
CA SER A 358 -6.39 -2.89 21.49
C SER A 358 -5.11 -2.06 21.40
N PRO A 359 -4.89 -1.04 22.27
CA PRO A 359 -3.80 -0.08 22.08
C PRO A 359 -2.42 -0.54 22.58
N GLY A 360 -2.30 -1.68 23.27
CA GLY A 360 -1.03 -2.10 23.87
C GLY A 360 -0.68 -1.40 25.19
N GLY A 361 -1.57 -0.56 25.70
CA GLY A 361 -1.38 0.27 26.90
C GLY A 361 -2.70 0.81 27.44
N PHE A 362 -2.63 1.85 28.28
CA PHE A 362 -3.80 2.44 28.92
C PHE A 362 -3.97 3.91 28.55
N TRP A 363 -5.17 4.24 28.07
CA TRP A 363 -5.66 5.62 28.03
C TRP A 363 -6.35 5.98 29.34
N GLU A 364 -6.14 7.22 29.80
CA GLU A 364 -6.84 7.80 30.95
C GLU A 364 -8.28 8.22 30.59
N ASP A 365 -8.53 8.56 29.32
CA ASP A 365 -9.83 8.95 28.79
C ASP A 365 -10.44 7.79 27.99
N SER A 366 -11.65 7.37 28.36
CA SER A 366 -12.35 6.27 27.70
C SER A 366 -12.69 6.58 26.23
N ALA A 367 -12.79 7.86 25.85
CA ALA A 367 -13.07 8.27 24.48
C ALA A 367 -11.91 7.93 23.51
N GLU A 368 -10.68 7.77 24.00
CA GLU A 368 -9.55 7.38 23.15
C GLU A 368 -9.65 5.92 22.68
N TYR A 369 -10.25 5.03 23.48
CA TYR A 369 -10.52 3.64 23.07
C TYR A 369 -11.60 3.54 21.98
N ALA A 370 -12.37 4.60 21.74
CA ALA A 370 -13.35 4.62 20.65
C ALA A 370 -12.72 4.95 19.29
N LYS A 371 -11.44 5.37 19.24
CA LYS A 371 -10.71 5.75 18.01
C LYS A 371 -9.87 4.60 17.43
N THR A 372 -10.17 3.37 17.80
CA THR A 372 -9.42 2.18 17.40
C THR A 372 -9.30 2.03 15.88
N ASP A 373 -10.37 2.31 15.13
CA ASP A 373 -10.37 2.30 13.66
C ASP A 373 -9.33 3.28 13.10
N GLU A 374 -9.27 4.51 13.63
CA GLU A 374 -8.28 5.52 13.23
C GLU A 374 -6.83 5.10 13.58
N ALA A 375 -6.65 4.31 14.65
CA ALA A 375 -5.35 3.90 15.13
C ALA A 375 -4.76 2.70 14.36
N MET A 376 -5.58 1.84 13.75
CA MET A 376 -5.12 0.57 13.17
C MET A 376 -4.08 0.75 12.06
N ASP A 377 -4.23 1.76 11.20
CA ASP A 377 -3.23 2.08 10.16
C ASP A 377 -1.87 2.46 10.78
N ARG A 378 -1.89 3.20 11.89
CA ARG A 378 -0.68 3.53 12.65
C ARG A 378 -0.04 2.29 13.26
N GLU A 379 -0.82 1.37 13.81
CA GLU A 379 -0.28 0.14 14.40
C GLU A 379 0.32 -0.79 13.33
N LEU A 380 -0.32 -0.90 12.15
CA LEU A 380 0.24 -1.62 11.01
C LEU A 380 1.55 -0.96 10.51
N ALA A 381 1.64 0.36 10.55
CA ALA A 381 2.87 1.09 10.29
C ALA A 381 3.93 0.83 11.37
N ALA A 382 3.57 0.70 12.65
CA ALA A 382 4.49 0.38 13.73
C ALA A 382 5.12 -1.01 13.57
N TYR A 383 4.35 -2.00 13.11
CA TYR A 383 4.88 -3.30 12.70
C TYR A 383 5.91 -3.17 11.58
N LEU A 384 5.56 -2.46 10.51
CA LEU A 384 6.46 -2.31 9.37
C LEU A 384 7.73 -1.51 9.73
N TYR A 385 7.62 -0.48 10.59
CA TYR A 385 8.76 0.24 11.15
C TYR A 385 9.73 -0.69 11.88
N SER A 386 9.16 -1.71 12.54
CA SER A 386 9.87 -2.73 13.33
C SER A 386 10.30 -3.93 12.47
N GLY A 387 10.21 -3.87 11.15
CA GLY A 387 10.65 -4.97 10.28
C GLY A 387 9.71 -6.18 10.23
N VAL A 388 8.49 -6.03 10.79
CA VAL A 388 7.40 -6.99 10.66
C VAL A 388 6.61 -6.64 9.41
N THR A 389 6.68 -7.51 8.41
CA THR A 389 6.06 -7.28 7.09
C THR A 389 4.68 -7.91 6.96
N ALA A 390 4.29 -8.81 7.87
CA ALA A 390 2.95 -9.39 7.90
C ALA A 390 2.51 -9.70 9.34
N VAL A 391 1.21 -9.59 9.59
CA VAL A 391 0.60 -9.90 10.89
C VAL A 391 -0.71 -10.67 10.71
N LYS A 392 -1.08 -11.51 11.68
CA LYS A 392 -2.41 -12.16 11.77
C LYS A 392 -3.21 -11.57 12.95
N SER A 393 -4.25 -10.81 12.63
CA SER A 393 -5.24 -10.35 13.61
C SER A 393 -6.12 -11.51 14.07
N VAL A 394 -6.24 -11.72 15.39
CA VAL A 394 -6.88 -12.90 15.99
C VAL A 394 -8.02 -12.61 16.97
N GLY A 395 -8.78 -11.54 16.76
CA GLY A 395 -9.99 -11.28 17.53
C GLY A 395 -10.58 -9.87 17.36
N ASP A 396 -10.27 -9.21 16.25
CA ASP A 396 -10.73 -7.85 15.96
C ASP A 396 -11.98 -7.87 15.07
N ALA A 397 -12.72 -6.75 15.05
CA ALA A 397 -13.93 -6.60 14.25
C ALA A 397 -13.66 -6.78 12.74
N THR A 398 -14.33 -7.75 12.12
CA THR A 398 -14.07 -8.18 10.73
C THR A 398 -14.09 -7.04 9.72
N ASP A 399 -15.15 -6.22 9.71
CA ASP A 399 -15.33 -5.15 8.72
C ASP A 399 -14.22 -4.11 8.76
N MET A 400 -13.81 -3.73 9.98
CA MET A 400 -12.71 -2.79 10.23
C MET A 400 -11.39 -3.36 9.67
N VAL A 401 -11.04 -4.59 10.04
CA VAL A 401 -9.80 -5.24 9.59
C VAL A 401 -9.79 -5.42 8.07
N ILE A 402 -10.94 -5.73 7.44
CA ILE A 402 -11.06 -5.82 5.98
C ILE A 402 -10.81 -4.47 5.31
N ALA A 403 -11.35 -3.37 5.86
CA ALA A 403 -11.15 -2.03 5.33
C ALA A 403 -9.66 -1.65 5.33
N HIS A 404 -8.98 -1.80 6.47
CA HIS A 404 -7.54 -1.53 6.58
C HIS A 404 -6.70 -2.45 5.69
N ARG A 405 -7.05 -3.75 5.60
CA ARG A 405 -6.40 -4.68 4.68
C ARG A 405 -6.48 -4.21 3.24
N ALA A 406 -7.61 -3.65 2.80
CA ALA A 406 -7.75 -3.12 1.44
C ALA A 406 -6.83 -1.91 1.20
N THR A 407 -6.72 -1.00 2.17
CA THR A 407 -5.85 0.19 2.13
C THR A 407 -4.37 -0.18 2.04
N ILE A 408 -3.92 -1.18 2.81
CA ILE A 408 -2.53 -1.66 2.75
C ILE A 408 -2.28 -2.43 1.45
N ARG A 409 -3.21 -3.29 1.02
CA ARG A 409 -3.06 -4.10 -0.20
C ARG A 409 -3.01 -3.23 -1.46
N SER A 410 -3.83 -2.19 -1.55
CA SER A 410 -3.82 -1.23 -2.66
C SER A 410 -2.52 -0.43 -2.72
N GLY A 411 -1.83 -0.28 -1.59
CA GLY A 411 -0.70 0.62 -1.46
C GLY A 411 -1.13 2.07 -1.29
N GLU A 412 -2.32 2.32 -0.73
CA GLU A 412 -2.77 3.66 -0.30
C GLU A 412 -2.10 4.08 1.00
N LYS A 413 -1.94 3.15 1.95
CA LYS A 413 -1.09 3.32 3.14
C LYS A 413 -0.02 2.24 3.21
N LEU A 414 1.09 2.55 3.89
CA LEU A 414 2.12 1.56 4.23
C LEU A 414 1.87 1.02 5.62
N GLY A 415 1.99 -0.29 5.73
CA GLY A 415 1.82 -1.05 6.96
C GLY A 415 2.07 -2.53 6.67
N ALA A 416 2.19 -3.34 7.72
CA ALA A 416 2.33 -4.78 7.58
C ALA A 416 1.14 -5.40 6.83
N GLU A 417 1.39 -6.43 6.03
CA GLU A 417 0.32 -7.17 5.38
C GLU A 417 -0.57 -7.87 6.41
N LEU A 418 -1.88 -7.70 6.27
CA LEU A 418 -2.86 -8.12 7.26
C LEU A 418 -3.57 -9.40 6.85
N PHE A 419 -3.39 -10.44 7.64
CA PHE A 419 -4.21 -11.65 7.67
C PHE A 419 -5.22 -11.53 8.82
N LEU A 420 -6.43 -12.06 8.63
CA LEU A 420 -7.48 -11.97 9.68
C LEU A 420 -8.23 -13.27 9.86
N VAL A 421 -8.68 -13.54 11.08
CA VAL A 421 -9.57 -14.67 11.40
C VAL A 421 -10.98 -14.24 11.83
N GLY A 422 -11.18 -12.93 12.04
CA GLY A 422 -12.44 -12.36 12.52
C GLY A 422 -12.75 -12.73 13.98
N PRO A 423 -14.03 -12.77 14.36
CA PRO A 423 -14.48 -13.06 15.72
C PRO A 423 -14.15 -14.49 16.17
N MET A 424 -13.91 -14.63 17.47
CA MET A 424 -13.43 -15.86 18.09
C MET A 424 -14.59 -16.80 18.44
N PHE A 425 -14.44 -18.10 18.14
CA PHE A 425 -15.40 -19.11 18.59
C PHE A 425 -15.19 -19.43 20.07
N THR A 426 -16.20 -19.16 20.90
CA THR A 426 -16.11 -19.33 22.36
C THR A 426 -17.50 -19.63 22.97
N ALA A 427 -17.55 -19.88 24.27
CA ALA A 427 -18.81 -20.02 25.01
C ALA A 427 -19.41 -18.63 25.34
N PRO A 428 -20.75 -18.50 25.40
CA PRO A 428 -21.39 -17.31 25.96
C PRO A 428 -20.89 -17.03 27.38
N GLY A 429 -20.36 -15.83 27.63
CA GLY A 429 -19.75 -15.43 28.90
C GLY A 429 -18.38 -16.06 29.17
N GLY A 430 -17.85 -16.86 28.24
CA GLY A 430 -16.49 -17.42 28.29
C GLY A 430 -15.43 -16.41 27.86
N HIS A 431 -14.18 -16.88 27.77
CA HIS A 431 -13.03 -16.00 27.51
C HIS A 431 -13.18 -15.23 26.18
N GLY A 432 -12.78 -13.96 26.20
CA GLY A 432 -13.08 -12.91 25.22
C GLY A 432 -14.40 -12.17 25.48
N THR A 433 -15.45 -12.86 25.95
CA THR A 433 -16.80 -12.28 26.12
C THR A 433 -17.11 -11.82 27.54
N GLU A 434 -16.31 -12.22 28.54
CA GLU A 434 -16.38 -11.76 29.92
C GLU A 434 -16.25 -10.24 30.02
N TYR A 435 -15.56 -9.59 29.07
CA TYR A 435 -15.40 -8.14 29.04
C TYR A 435 -16.66 -7.40 28.56
N ALA A 436 -17.63 -8.09 27.94
CA ALA A 436 -18.86 -7.49 27.46
C ALA A 436 -19.68 -6.85 28.60
N GLN A 437 -19.50 -7.30 29.84
CA GLN A 437 -20.14 -6.72 31.03
C GLN A 437 -19.76 -5.24 31.26
N TYR A 438 -18.57 -4.83 30.81
CA TYR A 438 -18.08 -3.45 30.90
C TYR A 438 -18.56 -2.56 29.74
N VAL A 439 -19.16 -3.16 28.71
CA VAL A 439 -19.76 -2.44 27.58
C VAL A 439 -21.18 -1.99 27.96
N PRO A 440 -21.56 -0.73 27.69
CA PRO A 440 -22.92 -0.26 27.92
C PRO A 440 -23.98 -1.15 27.27
N GLU A 441 -25.07 -1.44 28.00
CA GLU A 441 -26.20 -2.30 27.58
C GLU A 441 -26.62 -2.13 26.11
N PRO A 442 -26.84 -0.90 25.58
CA PRO A 442 -27.29 -0.73 24.20
C PRO A 442 -26.28 -1.21 23.13
N MET A 443 -24.99 -1.29 23.49
CA MET A 443 -23.91 -1.65 22.58
C MET A 443 -23.41 -3.09 22.79
N ARG A 444 -23.75 -3.74 23.92
CA ARG A 444 -23.18 -5.04 24.30
C ARG A 444 -23.41 -6.12 23.25
N LYS A 445 -24.63 -6.23 22.72
CA LYS A 445 -24.95 -7.22 21.70
C LYS A 445 -24.12 -7.01 20.42
N SER A 446 -24.01 -5.77 19.96
CA SER A 446 -23.20 -5.45 18.78
C SER A 446 -21.72 -5.73 19.01
N PHE A 447 -21.22 -5.46 20.22
CA PHE A 447 -19.85 -5.77 20.60
C PHE A 447 -19.61 -7.29 20.59
N GLU A 448 -20.44 -8.06 21.27
CA GLU A 448 -20.34 -9.54 21.30
C GLU A 448 -20.39 -10.14 19.89
N GLU A 449 -21.27 -9.65 19.01
CA GLU A 449 -21.34 -10.10 17.61
C GLU A 449 -20.10 -9.70 16.78
N GLN A 450 -19.36 -8.67 17.17
CA GLN A 450 -18.11 -8.27 16.50
C GLN A 450 -16.90 -9.08 16.96
N ILE A 451 -16.85 -9.49 18.22
CA ILE A 451 -15.69 -10.15 18.81
C ILE A 451 -15.82 -11.67 18.94
N ALA A 452 -17.04 -12.21 18.95
CA ALA A 452 -17.29 -13.61 19.24
C ALA A 452 -18.33 -14.30 18.34
N ARG A 453 -18.20 -15.62 18.26
CA ARG A 453 -19.12 -16.56 17.62
C ARG A 453 -19.46 -17.63 18.66
N THR A 454 -20.74 -17.81 18.97
CA THR A 454 -21.23 -18.69 20.04
C THR A 454 -22.22 -19.72 19.50
N PRO A 455 -21.78 -20.67 18.66
CA PRO A 455 -22.69 -21.62 18.01
C PRO A 455 -23.40 -22.51 19.03
N LYS A 456 -24.64 -22.89 18.72
CA LYS A 456 -25.49 -23.73 19.58
C LYS A 456 -25.58 -25.18 19.11
N SER A 457 -25.10 -25.46 17.90
CA SER A 457 -25.12 -26.79 17.28
C SER A 457 -24.00 -26.91 16.25
N ALA A 458 -23.71 -28.13 15.79
CA ALA A 458 -22.73 -28.35 14.73
C ALA A 458 -23.10 -27.66 13.41
N GLU A 459 -24.40 -27.62 13.09
CA GLU A 459 -24.90 -26.95 11.88
C GLU A 459 -24.76 -25.42 11.99
N ASP A 460 -25.03 -24.87 13.17
CA ASP A 460 -24.83 -23.44 13.45
C ASP A 460 -23.34 -23.06 13.39
N ALA A 461 -22.45 -23.90 13.94
CA ALA A 461 -21.01 -23.73 13.80
C ALA A 461 -20.57 -23.70 12.33
N ARG A 462 -21.11 -24.60 11.50
CA ARG A 462 -20.84 -24.63 10.06
C ARG A 462 -21.31 -23.35 9.37
N GLN A 463 -22.54 -22.90 9.63
CA GLN A 463 -23.08 -21.66 9.05
C GLN A 463 -22.27 -20.42 9.43
N GLN A 464 -21.78 -20.36 10.67
CA GLN A 464 -20.93 -19.26 11.13
C GLN A 464 -19.54 -19.27 10.47
N VAL A 465 -18.94 -20.44 10.24
CA VAL A 465 -17.70 -20.56 9.45
C VAL A 465 -17.92 -20.18 7.99
N ASP A 466 -19.01 -20.66 7.37
CA ASP A 466 -19.37 -20.34 5.99
C ASP A 466 -19.55 -18.80 5.80
N ALA A 467 -20.13 -18.13 6.80
CA ALA A 467 -20.28 -16.68 6.81
C ALA A 467 -18.92 -15.96 6.85
N LEU A 468 -18.01 -16.35 7.76
CA LEU A 468 -16.68 -15.76 7.84
C LEU A 468 -15.86 -16.00 6.58
N LYS A 469 -15.97 -17.19 5.97
CA LYS A 469 -15.36 -17.47 4.67
C LYS A 469 -15.85 -16.50 3.60
N LYS A 470 -17.16 -16.24 3.55
CA LYS A 470 -17.75 -15.30 2.59
C LYS A 470 -17.20 -13.87 2.80
N ASP A 471 -16.94 -13.49 4.04
CA ASP A 471 -16.32 -12.20 4.37
C ASP A 471 -14.82 -12.15 4.00
N GLY A 472 -14.22 -13.31 3.71
CA GLY A 472 -12.85 -13.43 3.20
C GLY A 472 -11.79 -13.42 4.30
N VAL A 473 -12.07 -14.09 5.42
CA VAL A 473 -11.06 -14.41 6.46
C VAL A 473 -10.01 -15.39 5.93
N ASP A 474 -8.82 -15.33 6.50
CA ASP A 474 -7.66 -16.17 6.16
C ASP A 474 -7.50 -17.38 7.10
N GLY A 475 -8.31 -17.46 8.17
CA GLY A 475 -8.32 -18.55 9.14
C GLY A 475 -9.46 -18.41 10.15
N ILE A 476 -9.49 -19.26 11.17
CA ILE A 476 -10.48 -19.25 12.26
C ILE A 476 -9.75 -19.29 13.61
N LYS A 477 -10.25 -18.54 14.60
CA LYS A 477 -9.79 -18.58 15.99
C LYS A 477 -10.87 -19.18 16.89
N ALA A 478 -10.47 -20.07 17.78
CA ALA A 478 -11.33 -20.58 18.85
C ALA A 478 -10.66 -20.44 20.21
N ILE A 479 -11.45 -20.54 21.28
CA ILE A 479 -10.99 -20.47 22.66
C ILE A 479 -11.54 -21.65 23.46
N LEU A 480 -10.68 -22.37 24.19
CA LEU A 480 -11.05 -23.48 25.07
C LEU A 480 -10.79 -23.22 26.55
N GLU A 481 -10.45 -22.00 26.95
CA GLU A 481 -10.18 -21.71 28.37
C GLU A 481 -11.49 -21.66 29.20
N GLY A 482 -11.44 -22.22 30.42
CA GLY A 482 -12.51 -22.19 31.42
C GLY A 482 -12.18 -21.40 32.71
N GLY A 483 -11.16 -20.54 32.65
CA GLY A 483 -10.64 -19.80 33.81
C GLY A 483 -9.81 -20.67 34.76
N TRP A 484 -9.54 -20.18 35.97
CA TRP A 484 -8.65 -20.81 36.95
C TRP A 484 -9.31 -20.89 38.35
N PRO A 485 -8.74 -21.64 39.31
CA PRO A 485 -9.30 -21.70 40.66
C PRO A 485 -9.48 -20.30 41.27
N GLY A 486 -10.73 -19.96 41.62
CA GLY A 486 -11.09 -18.63 42.13
C GLY A 486 -11.64 -17.66 41.08
N HIS A 487 -11.50 -17.98 39.79
CA HIS A 487 -12.06 -17.20 38.68
C HIS A 487 -12.43 -18.12 37.51
N THR A 488 -13.60 -18.77 37.61
CA THR A 488 -14.10 -19.71 36.59
C THR A 488 -15.04 -19.03 35.61
N ILE A 489 -14.88 -19.33 34.33
CA ILE A 489 -15.73 -18.83 33.24
C ILE A 489 -16.25 -20.00 32.39
N PRO A 490 -17.38 -19.84 31.69
CA PRO A 490 -17.87 -20.83 30.73
C PRO A 490 -16.81 -21.24 29.71
N ARG A 491 -16.60 -22.54 29.58
CA ARG A 491 -15.67 -23.14 28.62
C ARG A 491 -16.41 -23.58 27.36
N PHE A 492 -15.81 -23.34 26.19
CA PHE A 492 -16.38 -23.79 24.91
C PHE A 492 -16.48 -25.32 24.81
N ASP A 493 -17.56 -25.81 24.20
CA ASP A 493 -17.81 -27.25 24.07
C ASP A 493 -16.84 -27.86 23.03
N PRO A 494 -15.99 -28.83 23.40
CA PRO A 494 -15.09 -29.49 22.46
C PRO A 494 -15.81 -30.18 21.28
N ALA A 495 -17.08 -30.59 21.44
CA ALA A 495 -17.87 -31.12 20.33
C ALA A 495 -18.24 -30.05 19.30
N LEU A 496 -18.52 -28.83 19.75
CA LEU A 496 -18.74 -27.69 18.86
C LEU A 496 -17.42 -27.23 18.22
N LEU A 497 -16.31 -27.25 18.96
CA LEU A 497 -14.99 -27.00 18.36
C LEU A 497 -14.68 -27.98 17.22
N ARG A 498 -14.96 -29.28 17.41
CA ARG A 498 -14.82 -30.28 16.33
C ARG A 498 -15.67 -29.92 15.10
N ALA A 499 -16.88 -29.42 15.29
CA ALA A 499 -17.73 -28.98 14.18
C ALA A 499 -17.16 -27.75 13.46
N VAL A 500 -16.63 -26.77 14.22
CA VAL A 500 -15.93 -25.60 13.66
C VAL A 500 -14.72 -26.04 12.84
N VAL A 501 -13.87 -26.92 13.38
CA VAL A 501 -12.68 -27.45 12.67
C VAL A 501 -13.08 -28.23 11.42
N ALA A 502 -14.12 -29.07 11.49
CA ALA A 502 -14.59 -29.81 10.33
C ALA A 502 -15.07 -28.89 9.19
N ALA A 503 -15.82 -27.84 9.53
CA ALA A 503 -16.27 -26.84 8.57
C ALA A 503 -15.09 -26.05 7.96
N ALA A 504 -14.19 -25.53 8.80
CA ALA A 504 -13.03 -24.76 8.35
C ALA A 504 -12.10 -25.58 7.46
N ARG A 505 -11.90 -26.87 7.78
CA ARG A 505 -11.06 -27.79 6.99
C ARG A 505 -11.62 -28.05 5.60
N ALA A 506 -12.95 -28.19 5.46
CA ALA A 506 -13.60 -28.33 4.16
C ALA A 506 -13.28 -27.13 3.23
N ASP A 507 -13.03 -25.98 3.85
CA ASP A 507 -12.79 -24.72 3.20
C ASP A 507 -11.33 -24.29 3.13
N GLN A 508 -10.41 -25.14 3.60
CA GLN A 508 -8.98 -24.85 3.65
C GLN A 508 -8.65 -23.60 4.49
N LEU A 509 -9.39 -23.35 5.56
CA LEU A 509 -9.08 -22.33 6.56
C LEU A 509 -8.34 -22.98 7.75
N PRO A 510 -7.13 -22.50 8.12
CA PRO A 510 -6.46 -22.98 9.32
C PRO A 510 -7.21 -22.53 10.57
N VAL A 511 -7.32 -23.42 11.56
CA VAL A 511 -7.94 -23.13 12.86
C VAL A 511 -6.87 -23.06 13.94
N VAL A 512 -6.79 -21.93 14.64
CA VAL A 512 -5.94 -21.77 15.81
C VAL A 512 -6.76 -21.69 17.09
N CYS A 513 -6.24 -22.21 18.19
CA CYS A 513 -6.98 -22.29 19.45
C CYS A 513 -6.17 -21.72 20.61
N HIS A 514 -6.76 -20.76 21.32
CA HIS A 514 -6.28 -20.34 22.64
C HIS A 514 -6.57 -21.45 23.66
N THR A 515 -5.55 -21.81 24.43
CA THR A 515 -5.62 -22.83 25.48
C THR A 515 -4.93 -22.33 26.76
N GLY A 516 -5.48 -22.67 27.93
CA GLY A 516 -4.95 -22.19 29.22
C GLY A 516 -4.26 -23.25 30.08
N ASN A 517 -4.42 -24.54 29.79
CA ASN A 517 -3.86 -25.67 30.55
C ASN A 517 -3.72 -26.94 29.69
N ALA A 518 -3.12 -28.00 30.25
CA ALA A 518 -2.91 -29.27 29.55
C ALA A 518 -4.19 -29.95 29.04
N ARG A 519 -5.33 -29.82 29.73
CA ARG A 519 -6.62 -30.37 29.26
C ARG A 519 -7.11 -29.63 28.02
N ASP A 520 -6.99 -28.30 28.01
CA ASP A 520 -7.38 -27.48 26.87
C ASP A 520 -6.55 -27.80 25.63
N VAL A 521 -5.23 -27.97 25.81
CA VAL A 521 -4.33 -28.44 24.75
C VAL A 521 -4.74 -29.81 24.23
N SER A 522 -5.02 -30.77 25.14
CA SER A 522 -5.45 -32.12 24.71
C SER A 522 -6.73 -32.09 23.88
N ASP A 523 -7.76 -31.38 24.36
CA ASP A 523 -9.06 -31.27 23.69
C ASP A 523 -8.94 -30.53 22.34
N ALA A 524 -8.10 -29.49 22.25
CA ALA A 524 -7.81 -28.79 21.00
C ALA A 524 -7.16 -29.72 19.97
N LEU A 525 -6.17 -30.51 20.41
CA LEU A 525 -5.50 -31.50 19.56
C LEU A 525 -6.43 -32.62 19.11
N ASP A 526 -7.36 -33.06 19.97
CA ASP A 526 -8.42 -34.01 19.61
C ASP A 526 -9.43 -33.41 18.62
N ALA A 527 -9.65 -32.10 18.69
CA ALA A 527 -10.50 -31.41 17.71
C ALA A 527 -9.83 -31.25 16.34
N GLY A 528 -8.51 -31.34 16.27
CA GLY A 528 -7.73 -31.29 15.02
C GLY A 528 -7.36 -29.88 14.57
N VAL A 529 -7.13 -28.97 15.52
CA VAL A 529 -6.70 -27.59 15.23
C VAL A 529 -5.31 -27.56 14.57
N ASP A 530 -5.09 -26.57 13.71
CA ASP A 530 -3.82 -26.34 13.00
C ASP A 530 -2.77 -25.66 13.90
N GLY A 531 -3.19 -24.91 14.92
CA GLY A 531 -2.26 -24.26 15.86
C GLY A 531 -2.79 -24.13 17.28
N ILE A 532 -1.87 -24.21 18.24
CA ILE A 532 -2.09 -23.97 19.67
C ILE A 532 -1.43 -22.64 20.03
N GLU A 533 -2.23 -21.74 20.58
CA GLU A 533 -1.84 -20.39 21.00
C GLU A 533 -1.71 -20.37 22.53
N HIS A 534 -0.62 -19.79 23.03
CA HIS A 534 -0.14 -19.75 24.43
C HIS A 534 0.22 -21.14 25.01
N GLY A 535 -0.58 -22.16 24.73
CA GLY A 535 -0.39 -23.54 25.22
C GLY A 535 -0.95 -23.71 26.62
N SER A 536 -0.10 -23.56 27.62
CA SER A 536 -0.54 -23.55 29.00
C SER A 536 0.08 -22.37 29.73
N GLU A 537 -0.77 -21.67 30.47
CA GLU A 537 -0.37 -20.56 31.30
C GLU A 537 -0.04 -21.02 32.72
N ARG A 538 -0.32 -22.28 33.09
CA ARG A 538 -0.38 -22.68 34.51
C ARG A 538 0.20 -24.06 34.83
N ASP A 539 0.53 -24.85 33.83
CA ASP A 539 1.10 -26.19 34.01
C ASP A 539 2.13 -26.56 32.93
N ILE A 540 3.07 -27.42 33.31
CA ILE A 540 3.96 -28.09 32.36
C ILE A 540 3.12 -29.10 31.57
N LEU A 541 3.15 -28.97 30.25
CA LEU A 541 2.43 -29.86 29.36
C LEU A 541 3.10 -31.25 29.36
N PRO A 542 2.33 -32.35 29.44
CA PRO A 542 2.88 -33.69 29.29
C PRO A 542 3.55 -33.90 27.92
N ASP A 543 4.69 -34.59 27.88
CA ASP A 543 5.45 -34.89 26.65
C ASP A 543 4.60 -35.52 25.53
N ALA A 544 3.59 -36.32 25.91
CA ALA A 544 2.66 -36.95 24.98
C ALA A 544 1.87 -35.91 24.14
N LEU A 545 1.59 -34.72 24.68
CA LEU A 545 0.90 -33.66 23.94
C LEU A 545 1.79 -33.06 22.86
N PHE A 546 3.08 -32.85 23.12
CA PHE A 546 4.03 -32.38 22.10
C PHE A 546 4.24 -33.43 21.00
N ALA A 547 4.31 -34.72 21.38
CA ALA A 547 4.35 -35.81 20.40
C ALA A 547 3.11 -35.80 19.50
N LYS A 548 1.93 -35.56 20.07
CA LYS A 548 0.66 -35.44 19.34
C LYS A 548 0.62 -34.19 18.44
N MET A 549 1.10 -33.03 18.91
CA MET A 549 1.25 -31.83 18.08
C MET A 549 2.07 -32.13 16.83
N LYS A 550 3.25 -32.75 17.00
CA LYS A 550 4.12 -33.13 15.88
C LYS A 550 3.44 -34.13 14.94
N GLN A 551 2.77 -35.14 15.48
CA GLN A 551 2.05 -36.13 14.67
C GLN A 551 0.96 -35.49 13.81
N ASN A 552 0.22 -34.53 14.39
CA ASN A 552 -0.86 -33.83 13.70
C ASN A 552 -0.37 -32.72 12.75
N GLY A 553 0.88 -32.29 12.90
CA GLY A 553 1.39 -31.09 12.23
C GLY A 553 0.85 -29.80 12.83
N THR A 554 0.35 -29.84 14.07
CA THR A 554 -0.16 -28.67 14.79
C THR A 554 1.00 -27.76 15.21
N THR A 555 0.88 -26.46 14.94
CA THR A 555 1.88 -25.46 15.35
C THR A 555 1.75 -25.11 16.82
N TYR A 556 2.84 -24.60 17.41
CA TYR A 556 2.82 -24.07 18.77
C TYR A 556 3.36 -22.64 18.82
N ASP A 557 2.56 -21.74 19.38
CA ASP A 557 2.89 -20.34 19.67
C ASP A 557 2.82 -20.12 21.20
N PRO A 558 3.96 -19.96 21.90
CA PRO A 558 3.98 -19.76 23.35
C PRO A 558 3.68 -18.32 23.80
N THR A 559 3.83 -17.31 22.93
CA THR A 559 3.64 -15.87 23.26
C THR A 559 4.33 -15.40 24.56
N LEU A 560 5.61 -15.75 24.77
CA LEU A 560 6.31 -15.46 26.04
C LEU A 560 6.37 -13.96 26.40
N ALA A 561 6.35 -13.07 25.41
CA ALA A 561 6.44 -11.64 25.60
C ALA A 561 5.21 -11.07 26.32
N VAL A 562 3.99 -11.56 26.02
CA VAL A 562 2.79 -11.13 26.76
C VAL A 562 2.80 -11.68 28.18
N PHE A 563 3.34 -12.89 28.39
CA PHE A 563 3.49 -13.45 29.73
C PHE A 563 4.46 -12.61 30.58
N GLU A 564 5.59 -12.20 30.01
CA GLU A 564 6.50 -11.25 30.66
C GLU A 564 5.81 -9.92 30.97
N ALA A 565 5.08 -9.36 29.99
CA ALA A 565 4.39 -8.08 30.14
C ALA A 565 3.33 -8.11 31.25
N ILE A 566 2.51 -9.17 31.31
CA ILE A 566 1.51 -9.37 32.36
C ILE A 566 2.20 -9.52 33.72
N ALA A 567 3.26 -10.33 33.82
CA ALA A 567 4.00 -10.53 35.07
C ALA A 567 4.63 -9.24 35.59
N LEU A 568 5.18 -8.39 34.70
CA LEU A 568 5.72 -7.08 35.06
C LEU A 568 4.61 -6.09 35.45
N THR A 569 3.49 -6.09 34.72
CA THR A 569 2.29 -5.31 35.05
C THR A 569 1.77 -5.63 36.45
N ALA A 570 1.69 -6.92 36.79
CA ALA A 570 1.29 -7.39 38.12
C ALA A 570 2.22 -6.87 39.23
N GLN A 571 3.51 -6.71 38.92
CA GLN A 571 4.51 -6.15 39.83
C GLN A 571 4.52 -4.61 39.86
N GLY A 572 3.70 -3.94 39.04
CA GLY A 572 3.73 -2.48 38.88
C GLY A 572 4.96 -1.96 38.15
N LYS A 573 5.70 -2.84 37.46
CA LYS A 573 6.87 -2.49 36.66
C LYS A 573 6.45 -2.15 35.24
N TYR A 574 7.12 -1.14 34.68
CA TYR A 574 6.82 -0.62 33.34
C TYR A 574 8.08 -0.35 32.50
N ASP A 575 9.21 -0.93 32.90
CA ASP A 575 10.49 -0.86 32.17
C ASP A 575 10.39 -1.28 30.68
N PRO A 576 9.52 -2.25 30.28
CA PRO A 576 9.33 -2.57 28.85
C PRO A 576 8.95 -1.37 27.99
N LEU A 577 8.24 -0.40 28.57
CA LEU A 577 7.85 0.81 27.84
C LEU A 577 9.05 1.70 27.49
N ASP A 578 10.18 1.59 28.20
CA ASP A 578 11.39 2.39 27.98
C ASP A 578 12.34 1.81 26.92
N ARG A 579 12.01 0.65 26.35
CA ARG A 579 12.80 0.05 25.26
C ARG A 579 12.84 0.98 24.04
N THR A 580 14.00 1.06 23.40
CA THR A 580 14.23 2.04 22.32
C THR A 580 13.25 1.91 21.17
N LEU A 581 12.99 0.69 20.68
CA LEU A 581 12.06 0.48 19.57
C LEU A 581 10.60 0.79 19.98
N VAL A 582 10.23 0.51 21.24
CA VAL A 582 8.92 0.90 21.80
C VAL A 582 8.75 2.42 21.80
N GLN A 583 9.76 3.16 22.26
CA GLN A 583 9.75 4.63 22.27
C GLN A 583 9.71 5.23 20.86
N GLN A 584 10.21 4.52 19.84
CA GLN A 584 10.21 5.00 18.45
C GLN A 584 8.84 4.87 17.77
N VAL A 585 8.05 3.85 18.12
CA VAL A 585 6.78 3.55 17.43
C VAL A 585 5.55 3.90 18.24
N GLY A 586 5.60 3.65 19.56
CA GLY A 586 4.46 3.82 20.45
C GLY A 586 4.01 5.28 20.52
N PRO A 587 2.70 5.57 20.47
CA PRO A 587 2.20 6.94 20.62
C PRO A 587 2.72 7.57 21.93
N PRO A 588 3.41 8.73 21.90
CA PRO A 588 4.00 9.31 23.12
C PRO A 588 2.97 9.56 24.23
N LYS A 589 1.73 9.95 23.85
CA LYS A 589 0.61 10.13 24.77
C LYS A 589 0.22 8.81 25.44
N LEU A 590 0.10 7.73 24.68
CA LEU A 590 -0.25 6.40 25.21
C LEU A 590 0.80 5.92 26.21
N LEU A 591 2.09 5.99 25.84
CA LEU A 591 3.18 5.52 26.69
C LEU A 591 3.22 6.30 28.01
N ALA A 592 3.07 7.62 27.96
CA ALA A 592 3.05 8.47 29.16
C ALA A 592 1.85 8.15 30.08
N GLN A 593 0.65 7.98 29.51
CA GLN A 593 -0.55 7.64 30.28
C GLN A 593 -0.46 6.24 30.88
N THR A 594 0.01 5.27 30.11
CA THR A 594 0.24 3.90 30.56
C THR A 594 1.15 3.89 31.78
N LYS A 595 2.30 4.59 31.73
CA LYS A 595 3.21 4.70 32.90
C LYS A 595 2.52 5.28 34.15
N ARG A 596 1.68 6.31 33.99
CA ARG A 596 0.94 6.91 35.12
C ARG A 596 -0.08 5.94 35.71
N VAL A 597 -0.85 5.26 34.85
CA VAL A 597 -1.83 4.24 35.27
C VAL A 597 -1.14 3.12 36.04
N LEU A 598 -0.04 2.58 35.49
CA LEU A 598 0.76 1.51 36.11
C LEU A 598 1.39 1.95 37.46
N ALA A 599 1.77 3.22 37.58
CA ALA A 599 2.44 3.74 38.76
C ALA A 599 1.50 3.98 39.96
N ALA A 600 0.26 4.46 39.76
CA ALA A 600 -0.48 5.05 40.88
C ALA A 600 -2.02 5.11 40.79
N SER A 601 -2.71 4.35 39.92
CA SER A 601 -4.18 4.36 39.89
C SER A 601 -4.82 3.39 40.91
N PRO A 602 -5.85 3.83 41.69
CA PRO A 602 -6.65 2.93 42.53
C PRO A 602 -7.37 1.83 41.74
N GLN A 603 -7.85 2.10 40.52
CA GLN A 603 -8.44 1.08 39.65
C GLN A 603 -7.40 0.06 39.18
N PHE A 604 -6.14 0.49 39.07
CA PHE A 604 -5.04 -0.38 38.70
C PHE A 604 -4.65 -1.35 39.83
N GLU A 605 -4.94 -1.06 41.09
CA GLU A 605 -4.68 -2.01 42.20
C GLU A 605 -5.55 -3.26 42.13
N GLU A 606 -6.83 -3.13 41.76
CA GLU A 606 -7.72 -4.28 41.56
C GLU A 606 -7.24 -5.15 40.40
N MET A 607 -6.84 -4.51 39.30
CA MET A 607 -6.28 -5.22 38.14
C MET A 607 -4.92 -5.88 38.45
N ARG A 608 -4.05 -5.23 39.25
CA ARG A 608 -2.82 -5.85 39.76
C ARG A 608 -3.13 -7.07 40.62
N ALA A 609 -4.13 -6.99 41.49
CA ALA A 609 -4.54 -8.11 42.31
C ALA A 609 -5.06 -9.28 41.45
N ALA A 610 -5.83 -8.98 40.40
CA ALA A 610 -6.28 -9.98 39.43
C ALA A 610 -5.11 -10.65 38.70
N PHE A 611 -4.14 -9.87 38.18
CA PHE A 611 -2.96 -10.44 37.53
C PHE A 611 -2.04 -11.22 38.49
N LYS A 612 -1.90 -10.80 39.75
CA LYS A 612 -1.16 -11.56 40.78
C LYS A 612 -1.85 -12.86 41.15
N ALA A 613 -3.18 -12.91 41.07
CA ALA A 613 -3.96 -14.11 41.30
C ALA A 613 -3.94 -15.06 40.10
N HIS A 614 -3.46 -14.59 38.93
CA HIS A 614 -3.29 -15.41 37.73
C HIS A 614 -2.03 -16.27 37.87
N PRO A 615 -2.10 -17.60 37.72
CA PRO A 615 -0.98 -18.51 37.95
C PRO A 615 0.02 -18.56 36.78
N MET A 616 0.27 -17.43 36.11
CA MET A 616 1.12 -17.38 34.93
C MET A 616 2.61 -17.40 35.30
N THR A 617 3.29 -18.50 35.00
CA THR A 617 4.73 -18.63 35.22
C THR A 617 5.51 -18.67 33.90
N LEU A 618 6.47 -17.77 33.74
CA LEU A 618 7.39 -17.80 32.61
C LEU A 618 8.25 -19.07 32.62
N ASP A 619 8.53 -19.64 33.78
CA ASP A 619 9.35 -20.85 33.91
C ASP A 619 8.67 -22.07 33.28
N ASP A 620 7.37 -22.27 33.53
CA ASP A 620 6.61 -23.37 32.90
C ASP A 620 6.47 -23.14 31.40
N ALA A 621 6.21 -21.90 30.97
CA ALA A 621 6.13 -21.56 29.55
C ALA A 621 7.47 -21.77 28.82
N ASN A 622 8.58 -21.39 29.44
CA ASN A 622 9.94 -21.67 28.95
C ASN A 622 10.21 -23.17 28.85
N HIS A 623 9.80 -23.95 29.86
CA HIS A 623 9.91 -25.40 29.84
C HIS A 623 9.15 -25.99 28.65
N ASN A 624 7.89 -25.58 28.48
CA ASN A 624 7.01 -26.04 27.42
C ASN A 624 7.56 -25.70 26.02
N LEU A 625 8.11 -24.50 25.82
CA LEU A 625 8.79 -24.11 24.59
C LEU A 625 9.96 -25.07 24.26
N ILE A 626 10.85 -25.33 25.22
CA ILE A 626 11.99 -26.22 25.01
C ILE A 626 11.55 -27.67 24.76
N ALA A 627 10.52 -28.13 25.46
CA ALA A 627 9.95 -29.47 25.25
C ALA A 627 9.33 -29.62 23.85
N ALA A 628 8.54 -28.63 23.40
CA ALA A 628 7.98 -28.59 22.05
C ALA A 628 9.07 -28.62 20.96
N TYR A 629 10.13 -27.83 21.14
CA TYR A 629 11.28 -27.83 20.24
C TYR A 629 11.97 -29.20 20.17
N ARG A 630 12.26 -29.81 21.33
CA ARG A 630 12.89 -31.14 21.39
C ARG A 630 12.01 -32.23 20.78
N ALA A 631 10.70 -32.12 20.93
CA ALA A 631 9.76 -33.03 20.29
C ALA A 631 9.76 -32.85 18.76
N GLY A 632 10.13 -31.67 18.26
CA GLY A 632 10.14 -31.32 16.84
C GLY A 632 8.79 -30.76 16.36
N VAL A 633 8.05 -30.10 17.26
CA VAL A 633 6.84 -29.34 16.93
C VAL A 633 7.22 -28.10 16.11
N MET A 634 6.40 -27.74 15.13
CA MET A 634 6.62 -26.52 14.35
C MET A 634 6.26 -25.29 15.20
N LEU A 635 7.28 -24.55 15.62
CA LEU A 635 7.12 -23.32 16.37
C LEU A 635 6.82 -22.15 15.43
N VAL A 636 5.91 -21.27 15.86
CA VAL A 636 5.58 -19.99 15.22
C VAL A 636 5.58 -18.91 16.29
N THR A 637 5.79 -17.65 15.89
CA THR A 637 5.86 -16.54 16.83
C THR A 637 4.63 -15.65 16.72
N GLY A 638 3.94 -15.48 17.83
CA GLY A 638 3.00 -14.41 18.07
C GLY A 638 3.39 -13.65 19.32
N THR A 639 2.88 -12.43 19.44
CA THR A 639 3.22 -11.55 20.58
C THR A 639 2.04 -11.25 21.47
N ASP A 640 0.83 -11.47 20.96
CA ASP A 640 -0.41 -11.01 21.57
C ASP A 640 -0.41 -9.47 21.79
N SER A 641 0.26 -8.75 20.88
CA SER A 641 0.37 -7.29 20.89
C SER A 641 -1.00 -6.63 20.79
N GLY A 642 -1.19 -5.59 21.61
CA GLY A 642 -2.51 -5.03 21.95
C GLY A 642 -2.80 -5.15 23.45
N ASN A 643 -2.24 -6.16 24.11
CA ASN A 643 -2.29 -6.32 25.56
C ASN A 643 -1.43 -5.27 26.32
N PRO A 644 -1.66 -5.05 27.62
CA PRO A 644 -0.91 -4.09 28.41
C PRO A 644 0.61 -4.28 28.29
N GLN A 645 1.32 -3.19 27.98
CA GLN A 645 2.77 -3.13 27.71
C GLN A 645 3.25 -3.85 26.44
N MET A 646 2.35 -4.42 25.63
CA MET A 646 2.65 -5.04 24.36
C MET A 646 2.30 -4.12 23.19
N ILE A 647 3.15 -3.11 22.97
CA ILE A 647 3.05 -2.17 21.85
C ILE A 647 3.28 -2.90 20.51
N HIS A 648 2.50 -2.58 19.49
CA HIS A 648 2.52 -3.20 18.16
C HIS A 648 3.86 -2.96 17.44
N GLY A 649 4.46 -4.05 16.96
CA GLY A 649 5.76 -4.05 16.29
C GLY A 649 6.91 -4.58 17.16
N PRO A 650 7.35 -3.87 18.20
CA PRO A 650 8.51 -4.24 19.01
C PRO A 650 8.39 -5.59 19.73
N GLY A 651 7.16 -6.03 20.02
CA GLY A 651 6.88 -7.27 20.75
C GLY A 651 7.60 -8.48 20.17
N ILE A 652 7.68 -8.60 18.84
CA ILE A 652 8.25 -9.78 18.16
C ILE A 652 9.74 -9.92 18.46
N HIS A 653 10.45 -8.80 18.59
CA HIS A 653 11.88 -8.82 18.90
C HIS A 653 12.11 -9.29 20.32
N ARG A 654 11.22 -8.91 21.25
CA ARG A 654 11.28 -9.42 22.62
C ARG A 654 10.96 -10.90 22.65
N GLU A 655 9.96 -11.36 21.90
CA GLU A 655 9.61 -12.79 21.80
C GLU A 655 10.84 -13.61 21.40
N LEU A 656 11.52 -13.21 20.32
CA LEU A 656 12.75 -13.86 19.85
C LEU A 656 13.86 -13.87 20.91
N GLN A 657 14.03 -12.75 21.64
CA GLN A 657 15.01 -12.66 22.73
C GLN A 657 14.67 -13.61 23.89
N LEU A 658 13.40 -13.71 24.27
CA LEU A 658 12.94 -14.59 25.34
C LEU A 658 13.14 -16.05 24.97
N TRP A 659 12.87 -16.43 23.72
CA TRP A 659 13.11 -17.80 23.24
C TRP A 659 14.59 -18.19 23.33
N VAL A 660 15.48 -17.30 22.90
CA VAL A 660 16.92 -17.54 22.99
C VAL A 660 17.40 -17.56 24.45
N GLN A 661 16.86 -16.70 25.31
CA GLN A 661 17.13 -16.73 26.76
C GLN A 661 16.67 -18.03 27.42
N ALA A 662 15.56 -18.61 26.97
CA ALA A 662 15.08 -19.92 27.40
C ALA A 662 15.95 -21.09 26.92
N GLY A 663 16.88 -20.85 25.98
CA GLY A 663 17.84 -21.82 25.47
C GLY A 663 17.57 -22.30 24.05
N LEU A 664 16.65 -21.67 23.32
CA LEU A 664 16.39 -22.00 21.92
C LEU A 664 17.53 -21.47 21.01
N PRO A 665 17.98 -22.22 19.99
CA PRO A 665 18.93 -21.68 19.03
C PRO A 665 18.35 -20.47 18.26
N PRO A 666 19.10 -19.37 18.06
CA PRO A 666 18.61 -18.19 17.35
C PRO A 666 18.04 -18.48 15.96
N ALA A 667 18.64 -19.42 15.22
CA ALA A 667 18.14 -19.83 13.91
C ALA A 667 16.71 -20.41 13.96
N VAL A 668 16.35 -21.12 15.03
CA VAL A 668 15.01 -21.70 15.23
C VAL A 668 14.01 -20.60 15.54
N ALA A 669 14.37 -19.65 16.39
CA ALA A 669 13.53 -18.49 16.70
C ALA A 669 13.27 -17.65 15.43
N LEU A 670 14.31 -17.35 14.64
CA LEU A 670 14.17 -16.63 13.37
C LEU A 670 13.33 -17.40 12.34
N GLN A 671 13.47 -18.73 12.28
CA GLN A 671 12.66 -19.58 11.40
C GLN A 671 11.17 -19.54 11.81
N ALA A 672 10.88 -19.52 13.12
CA ALA A 672 9.53 -19.38 13.64
C ALA A 672 8.86 -18.08 13.19
N ALA A 673 9.59 -16.96 13.26
CA ALA A 673 9.12 -15.63 12.84
C ALA A 673 9.19 -15.37 11.32
N THR A 674 9.53 -16.36 10.50
CA THR A 674 9.62 -16.20 9.05
C THR A 674 8.89 -17.33 8.33
N SER A 675 9.59 -18.40 7.98
CA SER A 675 9.03 -19.45 7.13
C SER A 675 7.94 -20.28 7.81
N ASN A 676 8.05 -20.56 9.11
CA ASN A 676 7.02 -21.34 9.82
C ASN A 676 5.73 -20.51 9.99
N ALA A 677 5.85 -19.24 10.37
CA ALA A 677 4.72 -18.31 10.40
C ALA A 677 4.04 -18.23 9.02
N ALA A 678 4.81 -18.08 7.94
CA ALA A 678 4.25 -18.08 6.58
C ALA A 678 3.52 -19.39 6.23
N ARG A 679 3.98 -20.56 6.71
CA ARG A 679 3.30 -21.85 6.52
C ARG A 679 1.99 -21.92 7.27
N LEU A 680 1.93 -21.46 8.53
CA LEU A 680 0.68 -21.38 9.28
C LEU A 680 -0.36 -20.51 8.56
N LEU A 681 0.09 -19.37 8.01
CA LEU A 681 -0.75 -18.44 7.25
C LEU A 681 -1.03 -18.92 5.80
N ARG A 682 -0.50 -20.08 5.39
CA ARG A 682 -0.62 -20.62 4.02
C ARG A 682 -0.11 -19.65 2.94
N ALA A 683 0.88 -18.83 3.30
CA ALA A 683 1.52 -17.82 2.47
C ALA A 683 2.98 -18.17 2.11
N ASP A 684 3.45 -19.36 2.49
CA ASP A 684 4.82 -19.85 2.30
C ASP A 684 5.23 -20.04 0.82
N GLN A 685 4.27 -19.97 -0.11
CA GLN A 685 4.52 -19.97 -1.55
C GLN A 685 4.91 -18.59 -2.11
N ARG A 686 4.80 -17.51 -1.32
CA ARG A 686 5.10 -16.14 -1.76
C ARG A 686 5.93 -15.30 -0.78
N MET A 687 5.99 -15.67 0.49
CA MET A 687 6.73 -14.94 1.54
C MET A 687 7.36 -15.88 2.58
N GLY A 688 8.08 -15.30 3.55
CA GLY A 688 8.74 -16.05 4.63
C GLY A 688 10.09 -16.66 4.26
N TYR A 689 10.56 -16.45 3.02
CA TYR A 689 11.87 -16.92 2.56
C TYR A 689 12.54 -15.92 1.62
N ILE A 690 13.87 -15.93 1.60
CA ILE A 690 14.66 -15.33 0.52
C ILE A 690 14.76 -16.35 -0.61
N ARG A 691 13.77 -16.35 -1.52
CA ARG A 691 13.68 -17.28 -2.66
C ARG A 691 13.31 -16.57 -3.95
N LYS A 692 13.87 -17.03 -5.07
CA LYS A 692 13.55 -16.48 -6.39
C LYS A 692 12.04 -16.55 -6.68
N GLY A 693 11.47 -15.45 -7.15
CA GLY A 693 10.06 -15.29 -7.46
C GLY A 693 9.17 -14.88 -6.27
N TYR A 694 9.70 -14.90 -5.05
CA TYR A 694 8.96 -14.52 -3.84
C TYR A 694 8.89 -13.00 -3.74
N GLU A 695 7.91 -12.51 -2.99
CA GLU A 695 7.78 -11.09 -2.67
C GLU A 695 9.02 -10.61 -1.91
N ALA A 696 9.52 -9.44 -2.26
CA ALA A 696 10.65 -8.82 -1.59
C ALA A 696 10.19 -8.12 -0.30
N ASN A 697 9.62 -8.91 0.62
CA ASN A 697 9.35 -8.54 2.01
C ASN A 697 10.57 -8.94 2.83
N LEU A 698 11.48 -8.01 3.09
CA LEU A 698 12.81 -8.30 3.63
C LEU A 698 13.17 -7.35 4.76
N LEU A 699 14.00 -7.83 5.68
CA LEU A 699 14.53 -7.07 6.80
C LEU A 699 16.06 -7.10 6.76
N LEU A 700 16.69 -5.91 6.68
CA LEU A 700 18.13 -5.76 6.75
C LEU A 700 18.53 -5.19 8.12
N VAL A 701 19.35 -5.91 8.86
CA VAL A 701 19.80 -5.53 10.21
C VAL A 701 21.31 -5.44 10.34
N ASP A 702 21.78 -4.54 11.18
CA ASP A 702 23.20 -4.39 11.49
C ASP A 702 23.68 -5.51 12.42
N GLY A 703 24.72 -6.24 12.00
CA GLY A 703 25.28 -7.36 12.75
C GLY A 703 24.71 -8.72 12.38
N ASN A 704 24.85 -9.70 13.29
CA ASN A 704 24.50 -11.10 13.06
C ASN A 704 23.47 -11.60 14.12
N PRO A 705 22.18 -11.70 13.78
CA PRO A 705 21.15 -12.17 14.70
C PRO A 705 21.28 -13.65 15.07
N LEU A 706 22.12 -14.42 14.37
CA LEU A 706 22.43 -15.82 14.71
C LEU A 706 23.42 -15.93 15.88
N GLN A 707 24.16 -14.87 16.17
CA GLN A 707 25.11 -14.77 17.29
C GLN A 707 24.54 -13.94 18.43
N ASP A 708 23.81 -12.88 18.10
CA ASP A 708 23.15 -11.99 19.05
C ASP A 708 21.76 -11.62 18.52
N ILE A 709 20.73 -12.30 19.02
CA ILE A 709 19.35 -12.13 18.56
C ILE A 709 18.82 -10.69 18.74
N SER A 710 19.40 -9.89 19.64
CA SER A 710 19.04 -8.47 19.79
C SER A 710 19.41 -7.64 18.55
N ALA A 711 20.29 -8.15 17.67
CA ALA A 711 20.57 -7.53 16.38
C ALA A 711 19.33 -7.33 15.52
N THR A 712 18.25 -8.10 15.74
CA THR A 712 16.99 -7.89 15.03
C THR A 712 16.37 -6.51 15.25
N GLU A 713 16.66 -5.83 16.36
CA GLU A 713 16.19 -4.45 16.62
C GLU A 713 17.07 -3.38 15.95
N ARG A 714 18.28 -3.74 15.50
CA ARG A 714 19.22 -2.83 14.82
C ARG A 714 18.91 -2.73 13.34
N ILE A 715 17.71 -2.26 13.03
CA ILE A 715 17.13 -2.25 11.68
C ILE A 715 17.82 -1.18 10.83
N SER A 716 18.48 -1.61 9.75
CA SER A 716 19.06 -0.72 8.72
C SER A 716 18.00 -0.33 7.68
N SER A 717 17.28 -1.32 7.12
CA SER A 717 16.25 -1.11 6.10
C SER A 717 15.14 -2.15 6.23
N VAL A 718 13.93 -1.79 5.82
CA VAL A 718 12.78 -2.69 5.70
C VAL A 718 12.28 -2.59 4.28
N PHE A 719 12.21 -3.73 3.59
CA PHE A 719 11.68 -3.79 2.23
C PHE A 719 10.28 -4.37 2.28
N PHE A 720 9.30 -3.68 1.70
CA PHE A 720 7.93 -4.17 1.59
C PHE A 720 7.52 -4.22 0.12
N LYS A 721 7.32 -5.43 -0.41
CA LYS A 721 7.09 -5.66 -1.84
C LYS A 721 8.14 -4.94 -2.69
N GLY A 722 9.40 -4.98 -2.25
CA GLY A 722 10.57 -4.38 -2.90
C GLY A 722 10.77 -2.87 -2.70
N GLU A 723 9.82 -2.17 -2.10
CA GLU A 723 9.97 -0.76 -1.71
C GLU A 723 10.88 -0.66 -0.47
N ASP A 724 11.98 0.09 -0.52
CA ASP A 724 12.82 0.37 0.67
C ASP A 724 12.13 1.44 1.53
N VAL A 725 11.46 0.99 2.60
CA VAL A 725 10.54 1.80 3.40
C VAL A 725 11.31 2.89 4.13
N ASN A 726 10.91 4.15 3.89
CA ASN A 726 11.41 5.27 4.66
C ASN A 726 10.80 5.31 6.07
N ARG A 727 11.41 4.56 6.99
CA ARG A 727 10.97 4.42 8.39
C ARG A 727 10.68 5.75 9.09
N LYS A 728 11.43 6.81 8.79
CA LYS A 728 11.27 8.13 9.44
C LYS A 728 9.99 8.86 9.02
N LYS A 729 9.52 8.64 7.79
CA LYS A 729 8.32 9.28 7.24
C LYS A 729 7.07 8.42 7.39
N LEU A 730 7.23 7.17 7.81
CA LEU A 730 6.16 6.18 7.82
C LEU A 730 4.92 6.61 8.62
N PHE A 731 5.13 7.37 9.71
CA PHE A 731 4.05 7.90 10.55
C PHE A 731 3.47 9.24 10.06
N ASP A 732 4.15 9.97 9.16
CA ASP A 732 3.65 11.20 8.53
C ASP A 732 2.58 10.92 7.45
N GLU A 733 2.49 9.65 7.05
CA GLU A 733 1.60 9.12 6.02
C GLU A 733 0.30 8.52 6.59
N GLN A 734 0.20 8.39 7.92
CA GLN A 734 -0.92 7.71 8.58
C GLN A 734 -2.10 8.62 8.89
#